data_AF-A0A3A1YB32-F1
#
_entry.id   AF-A0A3A1YB32-F1
#
_cell.length_a   1.000
_cell.length_b   1.000
_cell.length_c   1.000
_cell.angle_alpha   90.00
_cell.angle_beta   90.00
_cell.angle_gamma   90.00
#
_symmetry.space_group_name_H-M   'P 1'
#
loop_
_entity.id
_entity.type
_entity.pdbx_description
1 polymer ?
#
loop_
_entity_poly.entity_id
_entity_poly.type
_entity_poly.pdbx_seq_one_letter_code
_entity_poly.pdbx_strand_id
1 'polypeptide(L)'
;MLNSNLLTPETLAQIPLNTKICIVAGEVSGDQLGAGLVAQLKNVRPDLEFVGIGGDLMRAQGVTTWYDISDLSYFGVVDVVLSLPKILRVIKQTKTKLKESQAQLYIGIDNPDFNLRLETYAKQELGIKTIQYVSPSVWAWRQGRIETIKQACDLVLCLLPFEKDFYDQHAQAATYVGHRLANELGESLSLDAQTLQARLNQEAEQRLHHLTGGQVSVSQAKRLMDARKEKASYSEILEQEEKQREAQAQLEQAQAQEQQEQTKVNSSATTHTTPAQEQNAQAKAASEGSNSQVKQEQATQSKPATQAPKEQELATKEQASKQVAKEVSQDAQKAQANFSLAKVKPEDFFLGLDGKYYLAVTPEEYAQLQQETAKTSAAGKAKAGEPASSALSSTQTFAVKDNQEQVQAPSFDYLANARQIQDFVQSLPSAQKAQEDLAKANVYTYQGEASLDSSKVRIAILPGSRSAEIENIFAWYICAIRVAIREQVLPADVELVVPVAKEKLKKLLFEAVADYPEVEVKFVDRHAHQVLQTSALAIVSSGTATLDTLLCHTPMVVGYRLGSINFFLAKRLIKTPYVALANIVMGQELAKELIQEDLTAANLVREIKPLLDYAYNLQVRQIYYFKHLQLQKDSDVLAAKATLELLAKAD
;
A
#
# COMPACT_ATOMS: atom_id res chain seq x y z
N MET A 1 -23.72 -2.63 2.72
CA MET A 1 -24.97 -1.88 2.99
C MET A 1 -24.71 -0.94 4.14
N LEU A 2 -25.35 0.23 4.18
CA LEU A 2 -25.46 1.03 5.39
C LEU A 2 -26.10 0.17 6.50
N ASN A 3 -25.32 -0.24 7.50
CA ASN A 3 -25.89 -0.76 8.73
C ASN A 3 -26.74 0.36 9.36
N SER A 4 -27.97 0.03 9.76
CA SER A 4 -28.96 0.94 10.38
C SER A 4 -28.52 1.54 11.73
N ASN A 5 -27.25 1.38 12.10
CA ASN A 5 -26.64 1.84 13.35
C ASN A 5 -25.83 3.13 13.16
N LEU A 6 -25.69 3.65 11.93
CA LEU A 6 -24.88 4.85 11.63
C LEU A 6 -25.64 6.18 11.76
N LEU A 7 -26.98 6.13 11.73
CA LEU A 7 -27.92 7.23 11.95
C LEU A 7 -29.04 6.73 12.86
N THR A 8 -29.54 7.59 13.76
CA THR A 8 -30.62 7.18 14.67
C THR A 8 -31.98 7.28 13.99
N PRO A 9 -32.98 6.47 14.38
CA PRO A 9 -34.34 6.56 13.84
C PRO A 9 -34.95 7.96 13.99
N GLU A 10 -34.66 8.66 15.08
CA GLU A 10 -35.14 10.02 15.36
C GLU A 10 -34.58 11.03 14.35
N THR A 11 -33.31 10.85 13.94
CA THR A 11 -32.66 11.69 12.92
C THR A 11 -33.32 11.49 11.55
N LEU A 12 -33.63 10.24 11.19
CA LEU A 12 -34.30 9.92 9.92
C LEU A 12 -35.77 10.37 9.90
N ALA A 13 -36.43 10.43 11.05
CA ALA A 13 -37.81 10.89 11.18
C ALA A 13 -37.97 12.42 10.99
N GLN A 14 -36.90 13.20 11.14
CA GLN A 14 -36.91 14.66 10.89
C GLN A 14 -36.96 15.00 9.40
N ILE A 15 -36.55 14.09 8.51
CA ILE A 15 -36.51 14.31 7.06
C ILE A 15 -37.90 13.99 6.47
N PRO A 16 -38.59 14.95 5.81
CA PRO A 16 -39.93 14.73 5.26
C PRO A 16 -40.01 13.56 4.27
N LEU A 17 -41.19 12.93 4.17
CA LEU A 17 -41.45 11.89 3.16
C LEU A 17 -41.44 12.48 1.75
N ASN A 18 -40.92 11.71 0.79
CA ASN A 18 -40.78 12.12 -0.61
C ASN A 18 -39.93 13.40 -0.80
N THR A 19 -38.96 13.62 0.11
CA THR A 19 -37.99 14.72 -0.02
C THR A 19 -37.26 14.61 -1.36
N LYS A 20 -37.25 15.71 -2.11
CA LYS A 20 -36.67 15.81 -3.45
C LYS A 20 -35.31 16.48 -3.41
N ILE A 21 -34.32 15.80 -3.95
CA ILE A 21 -32.93 16.23 -4.00
C ILE A 21 -32.56 16.56 -5.45
N CYS A 22 -32.05 17.77 -5.69
CA CYS A 22 -31.40 18.10 -6.95
C CYS A 22 -29.92 17.69 -6.87
N ILE A 23 -29.44 16.92 -7.84
CA ILE A 23 -28.08 16.39 -7.89
C ILE A 23 -27.48 16.64 -9.28
N VAL A 24 -26.26 17.19 -9.33
CA VAL A 24 -25.67 17.74 -10.57
C VAL A 24 -24.22 17.30 -10.72
N ALA A 25 -23.99 16.35 -11.63
CA ALA A 25 -22.66 15.94 -12.10
C ALA A 25 -22.34 16.57 -13.46
N GLY A 26 -21.11 17.08 -13.61
CA GLY A 26 -20.63 17.73 -14.85
C GLY A 26 -19.78 16.84 -15.77
N GLU A 27 -19.34 15.67 -15.30
CA GLU A 27 -18.47 14.73 -16.00
C GLU A 27 -18.63 13.28 -15.48
N VAL A 28 -18.11 12.29 -16.22
CA VAL A 28 -18.30 10.85 -15.95
C VAL A 28 -17.83 10.43 -14.54
N SER A 29 -16.75 11.03 -14.04
CA SER A 29 -16.26 10.90 -12.65
C SER A 29 -17.31 11.36 -11.62
N GLY A 30 -17.99 12.46 -11.91
CA GLY A 30 -19.10 12.96 -11.10
C GLY A 30 -20.35 12.06 -11.17
N ASP A 31 -20.66 11.50 -12.35
CA ASP A 31 -21.76 10.55 -12.52
C ASP A 31 -21.54 9.27 -11.70
N GLN A 32 -20.31 8.77 -11.67
CA GLN A 32 -19.89 7.64 -10.84
C GLN A 32 -20.10 7.92 -9.34
N LEU A 33 -19.65 9.07 -8.84
CA LEU A 33 -19.84 9.48 -7.43
C LEU A 33 -21.32 9.72 -7.09
N GLY A 34 -22.06 10.34 -8.00
CA GLY A 34 -23.49 10.61 -7.82
C GLY A 34 -24.32 9.33 -7.77
N ALA A 35 -24.03 8.35 -8.62
CA ALA A 35 -24.70 7.05 -8.61
C ALA A 35 -24.47 6.31 -7.28
N GLY A 36 -23.23 6.27 -6.79
CA GLY A 36 -22.89 5.66 -5.49
C GLY A 36 -23.65 6.30 -4.33
N LEU A 37 -23.63 7.64 -4.25
CA LEU A 37 -24.37 8.42 -3.27
C LEU A 37 -25.88 8.16 -3.32
N VAL A 38 -26.50 8.19 -4.51
CA VAL A 38 -27.95 7.97 -4.67
C VAL A 38 -28.34 6.55 -4.26
N ALA A 39 -27.53 5.54 -4.59
CA ALA A 39 -27.76 4.16 -4.17
C ALA A 39 -27.78 4.04 -2.63
N GLN A 40 -26.79 4.63 -1.94
CA GLN A 40 -26.73 4.57 -0.47
C GLN A 40 -27.81 5.41 0.22
N LEU A 41 -28.20 6.55 -0.36
CA LEU A 41 -29.36 7.32 0.12
C LEU A 41 -30.66 6.52 -0.01
N LYS A 42 -30.91 5.88 -1.15
CA LYS A 42 -32.11 5.04 -1.36
C LYS A 42 -32.12 3.78 -0.51
N ASN A 43 -30.95 3.21 -0.17
CA ASN A 43 -30.85 2.09 0.76
C ASN A 43 -31.38 2.44 2.17
N VAL A 44 -31.29 3.71 2.60
CA VAL A 44 -31.75 4.17 3.93
C VAL A 44 -33.12 4.86 3.87
N ARG A 45 -33.39 5.61 2.80
CA ARG A 45 -34.66 6.32 2.55
C ARG A 45 -35.11 6.07 1.09
N PRO A 46 -35.81 4.95 0.82
CA PRO A 46 -36.25 4.59 -0.53
C PRO A 46 -37.23 5.58 -1.17
N ASP A 47 -37.87 6.43 -0.35
CA ASP A 47 -38.83 7.44 -0.76
C ASP A 47 -38.19 8.73 -1.32
N LEU A 48 -36.85 8.90 -1.24
CA LEU A 48 -36.18 10.09 -1.78
C LEU A 48 -36.30 10.16 -3.30
N GLU A 49 -36.77 11.32 -3.79
CA GLU A 49 -36.85 11.63 -5.22
C GLU A 49 -35.60 12.38 -5.69
N PHE A 50 -35.07 12.03 -6.86
CA PHE A 50 -33.85 12.65 -7.38
C PHE A 50 -34.06 13.24 -8.77
N VAL A 51 -33.62 14.49 -8.95
CA VAL A 51 -33.69 15.26 -10.20
C VAL A 51 -32.36 15.95 -10.47
N GLY A 52 -32.08 16.41 -11.69
CA GLY A 52 -30.94 17.30 -11.95
C GLY A 52 -30.18 16.94 -13.22
N ILE A 53 -28.85 16.78 -13.12
CA ILE A 53 -27.98 16.47 -14.27
C ILE A 53 -27.04 15.33 -13.90
N GLY A 54 -26.98 14.32 -14.76
CA GLY A 54 -26.18 13.12 -14.56
C GLY A 54 -26.03 12.35 -15.88
N GLY A 55 -25.15 11.36 -15.87
CA GLY A 55 -24.98 10.40 -16.96
C GLY A 55 -25.82 9.16 -16.72
N ASP A 56 -25.41 8.06 -17.35
CA ASP A 56 -26.18 6.81 -17.36
C ASP A 56 -26.15 6.09 -16.01
N LEU A 57 -25.12 6.28 -15.19
CA LEU A 57 -25.05 5.64 -13.87
C LEU A 57 -26.04 6.28 -12.89
N MET A 58 -26.13 7.61 -12.85
CA MET A 58 -27.16 8.30 -12.06
C MET A 58 -28.57 7.98 -12.56
N ARG A 59 -28.79 7.89 -13.88
CA ARG A 59 -30.08 7.45 -14.46
C ARG A 59 -30.45 6.03 -14.04
N ALA A 60 -29.49 5.10 -14.06
CA ALA A 60 -29.72 3.72 -13.61
C ALA A 60 -30.11 3.63 -12.12
N GLN A 61 -29.64 4.57 -11.30
CA GLN A 61 -30.07 4.72 -9.89
C GLN A 61 -31.40 5.47 -9.74
N GLY A 62 -32.08 5.81 -10.83
CA GLY A 62 -33.38 6.48 -10.84
C GLY A 62 -33.32 7.97 -10.55
N VAL A 63 -32.27 8.67 -11.02
CA VAL A 63 -32.25 10.14 -11.10
C VAL A 63 -32.94 10.61 -12.38
N THR A 64 -33.91 11.52 -12.25
CA THR A 64 -34.58 12.15 -13.40
C THR A 64 -33.72 13.29 -13.96
N THR A 65 -32.91 13.00 -14.98
CA THR A 65 -31.98 13.96 -15.58
C THR A 65 -32.66 14.92 -16.57
N TRP A 66 -32.38 16.22 -16.46
CA TRP A 66 -32.87 17.27 -17.36
C TRP A 66 -32.03 17.44 -18.64
N TYR A 67 -30.75 17.10 -18.55
CA TYR A 67 -29.75 17.21 -19.62
C TYR A 67 -28.84 15.99 -19.61
N ASP A 68 -28.09 15.79 -20.68
CA ASP A 68 -27.00 14.81 -20.70
C ASP A 68 -25.68 15.42 -20.22
N ILE A 69 -24.81 14.60 -19.63
CA ILE A 69 -23.52 15.04 -19.11
C ILE A 69 -22.53 15.45 -20.22
N SER A 70 -22.76 14.97 -21.45
CA SER A 70 -22.09 15.47 -22.66
C SER A 70 -22.38 16.94 -22.99
N ASP A 71 -23.48 17.52 -22.48
CA ASP A 71 -23.76 18.96 -22.61
C ASP A 71 -22.95 19.85 -21.65
N LEU A 72 -22.22 19.26 -20.70
CA LEU A 72 -21.39 19.98 -19.70
C LEU A 72 -19.88 19.75 -19.83
N SER A 73 -19.42 18.73 -20.56
CA SER A 73 -18.02 18.29 -20.57
C SER A 73 -17.14 19.02 -21.60
N TYR A 74 -16.78 20.28 -21.30
CA TYR A 74 -15.92 21.13 -22.16
C TYR A 74 -14.43 21.00 -21.79
N PHE A 75 -13.57 20.58 -22.74
CA PHE A 75 -12.13 20.31 -22.51
C PHE A 75 -11.15 21.18 -23.33
N GLY A 76 -10.93 22.43 -22.89
CA GLY A 76 -9.83 23.27 -23.41
C GLY A 76 -10.08 24.77 -23.21
N VAL A 77 -9.03 25.59 -23.05
CA VAL A 77 -9.20 27.04 -22.78
C VAL A 77 -9.89 27.75 -23.94
N VAL A 78 -9.57 27.39 -25.20
CA VAL A 78 -10.21 27.95 -26.39
C VAL A 78 -11.65 27.47 -26.53
N ASP A 79 -11.88 26.17 -26.34
CA ASP A 79 -13.22 25.57 -26.38
C ASP A 79 -14.15 26.16 -25.29
N VAL A 80 -13.62 26.41 -24.09
CA VAL A 80 -14.36 27.02 -22.96
C VAL A 80 -14.76 28.47 -23.25
N VAL A 81 -13.94 29.27 -23.94
CA VAL A 81 -14.31 30.64 -24.32
C VAL A 81 -15.43 30.64 -25.37
N LEU A 82 -15.35 29.76 -26.36
CA LEU A 82 -16.38 29.63 -27.40
C LEU A 82 -17.67 28.98 -26.89
N SER A 83 -17.59 28.07 -25.91
CA SER A 83 -18.75 27.42 -25.29
C SER A 83 -19.36 28.20 -24.11
N LEU A 84 -18.72 29.27 -23.63
CA LEU A 84 -19.20 30.10 -22.52
C LEU A 84 -20.68 30.55 -22.66
N PRO A 85 -21.19 30.96 -23.85
CA PRO A 85 -22.61 31.27 -24.01
C PRO A 85 -23.53 30.06 -23.83
N LYS A 86 -23.09 28.85 -24.20
CA LYS A 86 -23.84 27.60 -23.96
C LYS A 86 -23.81 27.25 -22.47
N ILE A 87 -22.66 27.35 -21.80
CA ILE A 87 -22.54 27.13 -20.35
C ILE A 87 -23.47 28.07 -19.56
N LEU A 88 -23.45 29.38 -19.87
CA LEU A 88 -24.33 30.36 -19.21
C LEU A 88 -25.81 30.10 -19.50
N ARG A 89 -26.16 29.59 -20.69
CA ARG A 89 -27.52 29.16 -21.03
C ARG A 89 -27.95 27.96 -20.17
N VAL A 90 -27.10 26.93 -20.07
CA VAL A 90 -27.40 25.75 -19.24
C VAL A 90 -27.54 26.17 -17.77
N ILE A 91 -26.64 26.98 -17.20
CA ILE A 91 -26.80 27.53 -15.84
C ILE A 91 -28.15 28.21 -15.67
N LYS A 92 -28.56 29.08 -16.61
CA LYS A 92 -29.86 29.78 -16.54
C LYS A 92 -31.04 28.80 -16.56
N GLN A 93 -31.01 27.79 -17.44
CA GLN A 93 -32.07 26.80 -17.54
C GLN A 93 -32.12 25.87 -16.31
N THR A 94 -30.97 25.47 -15.78
CA THR A 94 -30.85 24.68 -14.54
C THR A 94 -31.40 25.45 -13.33
N LYS A 95 -31.17 26.78 -13.23
CA LYS A 95 -31.82 27.61 -12.19
C LYS A 95 -33.34 27.59 -12.29
N THR A 96 -33.89 27.72 -13.50
CA THR A 96 -35.34 27.60 -13.74
C THR A 96 -35.86 26.21 -13.34
N LYS A 97 -35.20 25.13 -13.79
CA LYS A 97 -35.60 23.75 -13.46
C LYS A 97 -35.49 23.42 -11.97
N LEU A 98 -34.46 23.93 -11.29
CA LEU A 98 -34.31 23.80 -9.84
C LEU A 98 -35.49 24.44 -9.10
N LYS A 99 -35.85 25.68 -9.47
CA LYS A 99 -37.02 26.38 -8.89
C LYS A 99 -38.34 25.66 -9.18
N GLU A 100 -38.55 25.17 -10.41
CA GLU A 100 -39.73 24.39 -10.80
C GLU A 100 -39.81 23.05 -10.05
N SER A 101 -38.68 22.40 -9.79
CA SER A 101 -38.65 21.07 -9.17
C SER A 101 -39.08 21.04 -7.69
N GLN A 102 -39.02 22.18 -7.01
CA GLN A 102 -39.25 22.31 -5.57
C GLN A 102 -38.32 21.41 -4.72
N ALA A 103 -37.11 21.10 -5.19
CA ALA A 103 -36.13 20.33 -4.42
C ALA A 103 -35.75 21.04 -3.11
N GLN A 104 -35.64 20.30 -2.00
CA GLN A 104 -35.27 20.84 -0.68
C GLN A 104 -33.75 20.84 -0.41
N LEU A 105 -32.98 20.16 -1.27
CA LEU A 105 -31.52 20.07 -1.21
C LEU A 105 -30.93 20.16 -2.62
N TYR A 106 -29.80 20.83 -2.75
CA TYR A 106 -28.96 20.80 -3.94
C TYR A 106 -27.61 20.15 -3.63
N ILE A 107 -27.15 19.23 -4.49
CA ILE A 107 -25.84 18.58 -4.41
C ILE A 107 -25.10 18.81 -5.73
N GLY A 108 -24.06 19.66 -5.71
CA GLY A 108 -23.11 19.79 -6.80
C GLY A 108 -22.01 18.75 -6.67
N ILE A 109 -21.70 18.02 -7.74
CA ILE A 109 -20.59 17.05 -7.77
C ILE A 109 -19.50 17.56 -8.71
N ASP A 110 -18.33 17.82 -8.13
CA ASP A 110 -17.17 18.42 -8.77
C ASP A 110 -17.55 19.72 -9.55
N ASN A 111 -16.82 20.04 -10.61
CA ASN A 111 -17.01 21.14 -11.55
C ASN A 111 -17.40 22.48 -10.88
N PRO A 112 -16.58 22.98 -9.93
CA PRO A 112 -17.01 24.03 -9.00
C PRO A 112 -17.23 25.41 -9.65
N ASP A 113 -16.59 25.70 -10.79
CA ASP A 113 -16.87 26.95 -11.52
C ASP A 113 -18.30 26.98 -12.13
N PHE A 114 -18.95 25.80 -12.27
CA PHE A 114 -20.37 25.64 -12.61
C PHE A 114 -21.24 25.49 -11.35
N ASN A 115 -20.93 24.52 -10.48
CA ASN A 115 -21.78 24.14 -9.34
C ASN A 115 -21.90 25.24 -8.28
N LEU A 116 -20.80 25.91 -7.89
CA LEU A 116 -20.86 27.00 -6.89
C LEU A 116 -21.84 28.13 -7.30
N ARG A 117 -22.03 28.38 -8.61
CA ARG A 117 -22.98 29.41 -9.13
C ARG A 117 -24.45 29.00 -9.02
N LEU A 118 -24.71 27.69 -8.99
CA LEU A 118 -26.04 27.11 -8.79
C LEU A 118 -26.32 26.94 -7.29
N GLU A 119 -25.32 26.57 -6.51
CA GLU A 119 -25.36 26.50 -5.05
C GLU A 119 -25.61 27.89 -4.42
N THR A 120 -24.86 28.93 -4.80
CA THR A 120 -25.16 30.32 -4.38
C THR A 120 -26.62 30.69 -4.67
N TYR A 121 -27.17 30.28 -5.81
CA TYR A 121 -28.57 30.55 -6.16
C TYR A 121 -29.56 29.74 -5.32
N ALA A 122 -29.29 28.44 -5.14
CA ALA A 122 -30.09 27.54 -4.31
C ALA A 122 -30.18 28.07 -2.87
N LYS A 123 -29.03 28.41 -2.27
CA LYS A 123 -28.91 28.88 -0.90
C LYS A 123 -29.49 30.28 -0.69
N GLN A 124 -29.21 31.23 -1.59
CA GLN A 124 -29.57 32.64 -1.38
C GLN A 124 -30.95 33.04 -1.94
N GLU A 125 -31.39 32.43 -3.05
CA GLU A 125 -32.64 32.83 -3.75
C GLU A 125 -33.79 31.84 -3.54
N LEU A 126 -33.48 30.57 -3.23
CA LEU A 126 -34.49 29.55 -2.91
C LEU A 126 -34.51 29.16 -1.43
N GLY A 127 -33.48 29.52 -0.65
CA GLY A 127 -33.36 29.17 0.77
C GLY A 127 -33.10 27.69 1.05
N ILE A 128 -32.72 26.90 0.04
CA ILE A 128 -32.53 25.46 0.17
C ILE A 128 -31.09 25.11 0.52
N LYS A 129 -30.89 23.99 1.22
CA LYS A 129 -29.55 23.56 1.65
C LYS A 129 -28.68 23.14 0.46
N THR A 130 -27.37 23.28 0.60
CA THR A 130 -26.40 22.99 -0.47
C THR A 130 -25.22 22.13 0.00
N ILE A 131 -24.85 21.14 -0.82
CA ILE A 131 -23.66 20.31 -0.65
C ILE A 131 -22.79 20.40 -1.90
N GLN A 132 -21.50 20.73 -1.73
CA GLN A 132 -20.48 20.51 -2.76
C GLN A 132 -19.76 19.19 -2.46
N TYR A 133 -20.00 18.16 -3.26
CA TYR A 133 -19.26 16.91 -3.24
C TYR A 133 -18.04 17.05 -4.15
N VAL A 134 -16.88 16.56 -3.68
CA VAL A 134 -15.54 16.86 -4.16
C VAL A 134 -15.13 18.28 -3.82
N SER A 135 -14.12 18.41 -2.95
CA SER A 135 -13.58 19.71 -2.56
C SER A 135 -12.98 20.42 -3.79
N PRO A 136 -13.38 21.66 -4.09
CA PRO A 136 -12.58 22.53 -4.94
C PRO A 136 -11.17 22.62 -4.34
N SER A 137 -10.10 22.54 -5.15
CA SER A 137 -8.73 22.50 -4.63
C SER A 137 -8.21 23.85 -4.10
N VAL A 138 -9.08 24.66 -3.48
CA VAL A 138 -8.78 25.99 -2.91
C VAL A 138 -7.71 25.97 -1.82
N TRP A 139 -7.51 24.81 -1.18
CA TRP A 139 -6.39 24.56 -0.27
C TRP A 139 -5.04 24.76 -0.96
N ALA A 140 -4.90 24.34 -2.23
CA ALA A 140 -3.67 24.46 -3.00
C ALA A 140 -3.46 25.85 -3.61
N TRP A 141 -4.53 26.50 -4.10
CA TRP A 141 -4.44 27.74 -4.89
C TRP A 141 -5.69 28.63 -4.70
N ARG A 142 -5.52 29.95 -4.83
CA ARG A 142 -6.62 30.94 -4.74
C ARG A 142 -7.50 30.81 -3.48
N GLN A 143 -6.89 30.61 -2.30
CA GLN A 143 -7.59 30.47 -1.01
C GLN A 143 -8.68 31.53 -0.73
N GLY A 144 -8.60 32.75 -1.29
CA GLY A 144 -9.69 33.74 -1.20
C GLY A 144 -11.05 33.31 -1.77
N ARG A 145 -11.11 32.24 -2.58
CA ARG A 145 -12.36 31.57 -2.99
C ARG A 145 -13.09 30.88 -1.84
N ILE A 146 -12.49 30.73 -0.65
CA ILE A 146 -13.16 30.17 0.53
C ILE A 146 -14.44 30.93 0.89
N GLU A 147 -14.46 32.25 0.72
CA GLU A 147 -15.65 33.06 0.98
C GLU A 147 -16.76 32.81 -0.06
N THR A 148 -16.40 32.50 -1.31
CA THR A 148 -17.36 32.04 -2.32
C THR A 148 -17.96 30.68 -1.92
N ILE A 149 -17.15 29.77 -1.38
CA ILE A 149 -17.61 28.46 -0.91
C ILE A 149 -18.56 28.61 0.28
N LYS A 150 -18.24 29.45 1.28
CA LYS A 150 -19.16 29.75 2.40
C LYS A 150 -20.51 30.33 1.96
N GLN A 151 -20.47 31.22 0.97
CA GLN A 151 -21.65 31.84 0.37
C GLN A 151 -22.49 30.87 -0.47
N ALA A 152 -21.89 29.80 -0.99
CA ALA A 152 -22.51 28.80 -1.86
C ALA A 152 -23.00 27.56 -1.09
N CYS A 153 -22.14 26.95 -0.28
CA CYS A 153 -22.29 25.62 0.31
C CYS A 153 -22.73 25.68 1.79
N ASP A 154 -23.60 24.79 2.25
CA ASP A 154 -23.80 24.50 3.67
C ASP A 154 -22.85 23.40 4.18
N LEU A 155 -22.42 22.49 3.29
CA LEU A 155 -21.49 21.41 3.59
C LEU A 155 -20.57 21.10 2.39
N VAL A 156 -19.31 20.76 2.65
CA VAL A 156 -18.38 20.23 1.64
C VAL A 156 -18.01 18.78 1.95
N LEU A 157 -18.16 17.87 0.99
CA LEU A 157 -17.73 16.47 1.14
C LEU A 157 -16.34 16.30 0.52
N CYS A 158 -15.35 16.11 1.38
CA CYS A 158 -13.92 16.07 1.07
C CYS A 158 -13.45 14.64 0.76
N LEU A 159 -12.64 14.49 -0.29
CA LEU A 159 -12.11 13.17 -0.69
C LEU A 159 -10.82 12.82 0.06
N LEU A 160 -10.11 13.81 0.61
CA LEU A 160 -8.84 13.64 1.29
C LEU A 160 -8.85 14.35 2.66
N PRO A 161 -8.11 13.84 3.67
CA PRO A 161 -8.24 14.31 5.05
C PRO A 161 -7.82 15.78 5.24
N PHE A 162 -6.70 16.19 4.62
CA PHE A 162 -6.18 17.56 4.72
C PHE A 162 -7.11 18.63 4.12
N GLU A 163 -8.05 18.24 3.24
CA GLU A 163 -9.05 19.16 2.70
C GLU A 163 -10.05 19.55 3.80
N LYS A 164 -10.43 18.58 4.64
CA LYS A 164 -11.27 18.84 5.82
C LYS A 164 -10.53 19.74 6.81
N ASP A 165 -9.25 19.46 7.08
CA ASP A 165 -8.43 20.29 7.98
C ASP A 165 -8.35 21.76 7.50
N PHE A 166 -8.29 21.98 6.18
CA PHE A 166 -8.36 23.31 5.58
C PHE A 166 -9.71 24.01 5.79
N TYR A 167 -10.84 23.31 5.61
CA TYR A 167 -12.17 23.90 5.85
C TYR A 167 -12.44 24.16 7.34
N ASP A 168 -11.97 23.30 8.24
CA ASP A 168 -12.05 23.48 9.68
C ASP A 168 -11.33 24.76 10.11
N GLN A 169 -10.10 25.00 9.61
CA GLN A 169 -9.33 26.24 9.84
C GLN A 169 -10.06 27.51 9.35
N HIS A 170 -10.96 27.37 8.38
CA HIS A 170 -11.74 28.47 7.82
C HIS A 170 -13.18 28.57 8.35
N ALA A 171 -13.55 27.73 9.33
CA ALA A 171 -14.90 27.63 9.88
C ALA A 171 -15.99 27.37 8.82
N GLN A 172 -15.67 26.56 7.80
CA GLN A 172 -16.63 26.02 6.85
C GLN A 172 -16.95 24.57 7.23
N ALA A 173 -18.23 24.21 7.29
CA ALA A 173 -18.60 22.82 7.56
C ALA A 173 -18.15 21.90 6.41
N ALA A 174 -17.38 20.87 6.76
CA ALA A 174 -16.86 19.87 5.84
C ALA A 174 -16.71 18.49 6.51
N THR A 175 -16.94 17.44 5.72
CA THR A 175 -16.79 16.04 6.14
C THR A 175 -15.82 15.32 5.21
N TYR A 176 -14.80 14.69 5.78
CA TYR A 176 -13.94 13.75 5.05
C TYR A 176 -14.70 12.43 4.83
N VAL A 177 -15.08 12.17 3.58
CA VAL A 177 -15.80 10.95 3.17
C VAL A 177 -14.88 9.89 2.56
N GLY A 178 -13.69 10.29 2.10
CA GLY A 178 -12.72 9.38 1.48
C GLY A 178 -12.75 9.39 -0.04
N HIS A 179 -11.74 8.75 -0.63
CA HIS A 179 -11.50 8.77 -2.06
C HIS A 179 -11.93 7.44 -2.68
N ARG A 180 -12.94 7.45 -3.57
CA ARG A 180 -13.54 6.24 -4.17
C ARG A 180 -12.51 5.22 -4.69
N LEU A 181 -11.48 5.68 -5.42
CA LEU A 181 -10.45 4.81 -5.99
C LEU A 181 -9.67 4.01 -4.92
N ALA A 182 -9.54 4.53 -3.69
CA ALA A 182 -8.91 3.79 -2.58
C ALA A 182 -9.75 2.59 -2.12
N ASN A 183 -11.06 2.58 -2.37
CA ASN A 183 -11.91 1.43 -2.08
C ASN A 183 -11.89 0.44 -3.24
N GLU A 184 -12.01 0.92 -4.49
CA GLU A 184 -12.03 0.09 -5.70
C GLU A 184 -10.73 -0.72 -5.90
N LEU A 185 -9.58 -0.11 -5.59
CA LEU A 185 -8.29 -0.81 -5.59
C LEU A 185 -8.02 -1.58 -4.29
N GLY A 186 -8.78 -1.32 -3.23
CA GLY A 186 -8.57 -1.89 -1.90
C GLY A 186 -8.84 -3.40 -1.82
N GLU A 187 -9.91 -3.88 -2.44
CA GLU A 187 -10.25 -5.30 -2.42
C GLU A 187 -9.18 -6.16 -3.13
N SER A 188 -8.70 -5.71 -4.30
CA SER A 188 -7.68 -6.45 -5.08
C SER A 188 -6.28 -6.39 -4.46
N LEU A 189 -5.91 -5.28 -3.82
CA LEU A 189 -4.58 -5.09 -3.22
C LEU A 189 -4.47 -5.61 -1.77
N SER A 190 -5.58 -6.06 -1.16
CA SER A 190 -5.56 -6.70 0.16
C SER A 190 -4.80 -8.04 0.17
N LEU A 191 -4.73 -8.74 -0.97
CA LEU A 191 -3.94 -9.96 -1.13
C LEU A 191 -2.45 -9.66 -1.38
N ASP A 192 -2.14 -8.64 -2.19
CA ASP A 192 -0.78 -8.16 -2.43
C ASP A 192 -0.05 -7.83 -1.11
N ALA A 193 -0.79 -7.29 -0.13
CA ALA A 193 -0.27 -7.01 1.20
C ALA A 193 0.26 -8.25 1.92
N GLN A 194 -0.43 -9.39 1.78
CA GLN A 194 -0.02 -10.65 2.40
C GLN A 194 1.25 -11.19 1.71
N THR A 195 1.31 -11.11 0.38
CA THR A 195 2.50 -11.47 -0.42
C THR A 195 3.70 -10.59 -0.09
N LEU A 196 3.53 -9.26 -0.06
CA LEU A 196 4.56 -8.29 0.30
C LEU A 196 5.05 -8.51 1.74
N GLN A 197 4.13 -8.70 2.69
CA GLN A 197 4.46 -8.93 4.08
C GLN A 197 5.17 -10.28 4.30
N ALA A 198 4.80 -11.32 3.56
CA ALA A 198 5.49 -12.62 3.59
C ALA A 198 6.93 -12.50 3.03
N ARG A 199 7.12 -11.81 1.90
CA ARG A 199 8.44 -11.62 1.29
C ARG A 199 9.38 -10.78 2.16
N LEU A 200 8.88 -9.67 2.72
CA LEU A 200 9.63 -8.85 3.68
C LEU A 200 10.01 -9.62 4.95
N ASN A 201 9.13 -10.51 5.44
CA ASN A 201 9.45 -11.39 6.56
C ASN A 201 10.55 -12.40 6.21
N GLN A 202 10.47 -13.03 5.03
CA GLN A 202 11.48 -13.97 4.55
C GLN A 202 12.85 -13.30 4.36
N GLU A 203 12.89 -12.09 3.80
CA GLU A 203 14.12 -11.31 3.64
C GLU A 203 14.70 -10.85 4.98
N ALA A 204 13.85 -10.43 5.92
CA ALA A 204 14.28 -10.11 7.29
C ALA A 204 14.84 -11.35 8.03
N GLU A 205 14.23 -12.52 7.84
CA GLU A 205 14.72 -13.79 8.40
C GLU A 205 16.06 -14.20 7.78
N GLN A 206 16.20 -14.16 6.45
CA GLN A 206 17.47 -14.43 5.77
C GLN A 206 18.58 -13.47 6.22
N ARG A 207 18.26 -12.18 6.35
CA ARG A 207 19.20 -11.14 6.79
C ARG A 207 19.61 -11.32 8.25
N LEU A 208 18.67 -11.61 9.15
CA LEU A 208 18.99 -11.87 10.57
C LEU A 208 19.78 -13.17 10.72
N HIS A 209 19.41 -14.23 10.00
CA HIS A 209 20.15 -15.48 9.95
C HIS A 209 21.59 -15.25 9.47
N HIS A 210 21.79 -14.41 8.44
CA HIS A 210 23.12 -14.06 7.96
C HIS A 210 23.93 -13.26 9.00
N LEU A 211 23.36 -12.19 9.57
CA LEU A 211 24.01 -11.32 10.56
C LEU A 211 24.32 -12.02 11.89
N THR A 212 23.59 -13.09 12.22
CA THR A 212 23.73 -13.83 13.49
C THR A 212 24.39 -15.20 13.31
N GLY A 213 24.86 -15.54 12.10
CA GLY A 213 25.42 -16.87 11.81
C GLY A 213 24.44 -18.02 12.06
N GLY A 214 23.14 -17.76 11.92
CA GLY A 214 22.04 -18.69 12.21
C GLY A 214 21.68 -18.84 13.69
N GLN A 215 22.28 -18.04 14.59
CA GLN A 215 22.11 -18.21 16.04
C GLN A 215 20.83 -17.56 16.61
N VAL A 216 20.18 -16.64 15.89
CA VAL A 216 18.97 -15.95 16.38
C VAL A 216 17.90 -15.85 15.30
N SER A 217 16.70 -16.36 15.57
CA SER A 217 15.51 -16.21 14.71
C SER A 217 14.83 -14.85 14.91
N VAL A 218 14.02 -14.41 13.93
CA VAL A 218 13.25 -13.15 14.06
C VAL A 218 12.28 -13.20 15.23
N SER A 219 11.75 -14.38 15.56
CA SER A 219 10.92 -14.63 16.74
C SER A 219 11.68 -14.61 18.08
N GLN A 220 13.00 -14.85 18.08
CA GLN A 220 13.87 -14.63 19.25
C GLN A 220 14.26 -13.15 19.37
N ALA A 221 14.62 -12.49 18.26
CA ALA A 221 14.89 -11.05 18.24
C ALA A 221 13.68 -10.22 18.70
N LYS A 222 12.46 -10.62 18.29
CA LYS A 222 11.20 -10.02 18.79
C LYS A 222 11.08 -10.15 20.30
N ARG A 223 11.23 -11.37 20.86
CA ARG A 223 11.19 -11.61 22.31
C ARG A 223 12.24 -10.79 23.08
N LEU A 224 13.44 -10.64 22.54
CA LEU A 224 14.50 -9.80 23.12
C LEU A 224 14.19 -8.29 23.09
N MET A 225 13.40 -7.83 22.12
CA MET A 225 12.95 -6.43 22.01
C MET A 225 11.76 -6.14 22.93
N ASP A 226 10.80 -7.08 23.02
CA ASP A 226 9.66 -6.98 23.93
C ASP A 226 10.13 -7.04 25.39
N ALA A 227 11.04 -7.97 25.73
CA ALA A 227 11.73 -8.05 27.03
C ALA A 227 12.75 -6.92 27.30
N ARG A 228 12.93 -5.97 26.37
CA ARG A 228 13.66 -4.70 26.61
C ARG A 228 12.72 -3.56 26.98
N LYS A 229 11.45 -3.61 26.55
CA LYS A 229 10.41 -2.63 26.94
C LYS A 229 9.90 -2.91 28.35
N GLU A 230 9.66 -4.17 28.65
CA GLU A 230 9.35 -4.63 30.00
C GLU A 230 10.66 -4.99 30.70
N LYS A 231 11.04 -4.23 31.74
CA LYS A 231 12.22 -4.57 32.57
C LYS A 231 11.93 -5.81 33.42
N ALA A 232 12.03 -6.98 32.82
CA ALA A 232 12.25 -8.27 33.48
C ALA A 232 13.70 -8.70 33.21
N SER A 233 14.36 -9.34 34.18
CA SER A 233 15.75 -9.75 33.99
C SER A 233 15.81 -10.94 33.02
N TYR A 234 16.75 -10.90 32.08
CA TYR A 234 16.98 -11.97 31.10
C TYR A 234 17.17 -13.35 31.75
N SER A 235 17.66 -13.39 32.99
CA SER A 235 17.76 -14.60 33.82
C SER A 235 16.41 -15.24 34.17
N GLU A 236 15.39 -14.42 34.45
CA GLU A 236 14.07 -14.88 34.94
C GLU A 236 13.26 -15.54 33.81
N ILE A 237 13.40 -15.04 32.59
CA ILE A 237 12.75 -15.60 31.39
C ILE A 237 13.37 -16.96 31.05
N LEU A 238 14.71 -17.08 31.09
CA LEU A 238 15.39 -18.36 30.85
C LEU A 238 15.03 -19.40 31.93
N GLU A 239 14.97 -19.00 33.21
CA GLU A 239 14.58 -19.90 34.30
C GLU A 239 13.10 -20.36 34.20
N GLN A 240 12.22 -19.55 33.59
CA GLN A 240 10.84 -19.95 33.28
C GLN A 240 10.75 -20.87 32.06
N GLU A 241 11.47 -20.59 30.96
CA GLU A 241 11.51 -21.47 29.78
C GLU A 241 12.16 -22.83 30.11
N GLU A 242 13.15 -22.88 31.01
CA GLU A 242 13.78 -24.11 31.48
C GLU A 242 12.80 -24.95 32.32
N LYS A 243 12.10 -24.34 33.28
CA LYS A 243 11.03 -25.01 34.06
C LYS A 243 9.86 -25.49 33.18
N GLN A 244 9.50 -24.75 32.13
CA GLN A 244 8.50 -25.21 31.16
C GLN A 244 8.99 -26.40 30.33
N ARG A 245 10.26 -26.42 29.91
CA ARG A 245 10.85 -27.59 29.25
C ARG A 245 10.91 -28.81 30.15
N GLU A 246 11.28 -28.65 31.42
CA GLU A 246 11.28 -29.76 32.38
C GLU A 246 9.87 -30.32 32.59
N ALA A 247 8.87 -29.45 32.77
CA ALA A 247 7.46 -29.86 32.90
C ALA A 247 6.94 -30.57 31.64
N GLN A 248 7.31 -30.08 30.44
CA GLN A 248 6.89 -30.68 29.18
C GLN A 248 7.59 -32.03 28.92
N ALA A 249 8.88 -32.16 29.24
CA ALA A 249 9.60 -33.44 29.17
C ALA A 249 9.06 -34.47 30.15
N GLN A 250 8.64 -34.06 31.36
CA GLN A 250 7.95 -34.93 32.32
C GLN A 250 6.58 -35.39 31.80
N LEU A 251 5.82 -34.50 31.16
CA LEU A 251 4.53 -34.84 30.54
C LEU A 251 4.69 -35.82 29.38
N GLU A 252 5.68 -35.62 28.50
CA GLU A 252 6.02 -36.53 27.40
C GLU A 252 6.49 -37.90 27.92
N GLN A 253 7.28 -37.95 29.01
CA GLN A 253 7.65 -39.21 29.64
C GLN A 253 6.44 -39.93 30.26
N ALA A 254 5.52 -39.22 30.90
CA ALA A 254 4.30 -39.81 31.43
C ALA A 254 3.41 -40.40 30.31
N GLN A 255 3.21 -39.65 29.23
CA GLN A 255 2.46 -40.11 28.05
C GLN A 255 3.13 -41.31 27.36
N ALA A 256 4.47 -41.33 27.28
CA ALA A 256 5.21 -42.47 26.74
C ALA A 256 5.09 -43.73 27.61
N GLN A 257 5.05 -43.58 28.94
CA GLN A 257 4.79 -44.70 29.85
C GLN A 257 3.36 -45.23 29.71
N GLU A 258 2.37 -44.34 29.65
CA GLU A 258 0.95 -44.68 29.46
C GLU A 258 0.71 -45.40 28.12
N GLN A 259 1.38 -44.96 27.04
CA GLN A 259 1.38 -45.67 25.75
C GLN A 259 2.07 -47.03 25.81
N GLN A 260 3.18 -47.18 26.56
CA GLN A 260 3.83 -48.49 26.73
C GLN A 260 2.96 -49.48 27.53
N GLU A 261 2.19 -49.00 28.51
CA GLU A 261 1.21 -49.83 29.22
C GLU A 261 0.05 -50.24 28.29
N GLN A 262 -0.51 -49.31 27.54
CA GLN A 262 -1.55 -49.62 26.53
C GLN A 262 -1.05 -50.58 25.43
N THR A 263 0.22 -50.45 25.02
CA THR A 263 0.83 -51.36 24.02
C THR A 263 1.05 -52.75 24.59
N LYS A 264 1.42 -52.89 25.87
CA LYS A 264 1.46 -54.19 26.55
C LYS A 264 0.08 -54.84 26.60
N VAL A 265 -0.97 -54.08 26.96
CA VAL A 265 -2.36 -54.59 26.98
C VAL A 265 -2.80 -55.06 25.59
N ASN A 266 -2.59 -54.28 24.54
CA ASN A 266 -3.01 -54.61 23.17
C ASN A 266 -2.20 -55.75 22.52
N SER A 267 -1.00 -56.07 23.01
CA SER A 267 -0.24 -57.25 22.55
C SER A 267 -0.88 -58.60 22.93
N SER A 268 -1.92 -58.58 23.77
CA SER A 268 -2.65 -59.76 24.27
C SER A 268 -3.78 -60.23 23.36
N ALA A 269 -4.17 -59.47 22.34
CA ALA A 269 -5.43 -59.68 21.61
C ALA A 269 -5.28 -59.50 20.10
N THR A 270 -4.85 -60.55 19.40
CA THR A 270 -5.07 -60.64 17.94
C THR A 270 -5.00 -62.09 17.42
N THR A 271 -6.16 -62.63 17.01
CA THR A 271 -6.24 -63.76 16.08
C THR A 271 -7.41 -63.54 15.11
N HIS A 272 -7.14 -63.80 13.83
CA HIS A 272 -8.05 -63.89 12.67
C HIS A 272 -8.43 -62.64 11.84
N THR A 273 -7.64 -62.38 10.78
CA THR A 273 -7.98 -62.57 9.33
C THR A 273 -9.47 -62.52 8.91
N THR A 274 -9.95 -61.89 7.82
CA THR A 274 -9.39 -61.21 6.62
C THR A 274 -10.53 -60.41 5.93
N PRO A 275 -10.30 -59.35 5.12
CA PRO A 275 -11.35 -58.41 4.68
C PRO A 275 -11.80 -58.54 3.21
N ALA A 276 -12.98 -57.98 2.86
CA ALA A 276 -13.35 -57.58 1.49
C ALA A 276 -14.53 -56.59 1.46
N GLN A 277 -14.41 -55.55 0.61
CA GLN A 277 -15.50 -54.81 -0.08
C GLN A 277 -16.57 -54.06 0.74
N GLU A 278 -17.19 -52.97 0.28
CA GLU A 278 -16.92 -51.88 -0.66
C GLU A 278 -18.19 -51.01 -0.65
N GLN A 279 -18.04 -49.70 -0.88
CA GLN A 279 -19.04 -48.84 -1.53
C GLN A 279 -20.45 -48.59 -0.90
N ASN A 280 -20.56 -47.39 -0.32
CA ASN A 280 -21.33 -46.25 -0.90
C ASN A 280 -22.75 -45.91 -0.35
N ALA A 281 -23.03 -44.60 -0.50
CA ALA A 281 -24.34 -43.92 -0.62
C ALA A 281 -25.14 -43.48 0.63
N GLN A 282 -25.30 -42.15 0.70
CA GLN A 282 -26.50 -41.38 1.08
C GLN A 282 -26.97 -41.46 2.56
N ALA A 283 -26.84 -40.40 3.38
CA ALA A 283 -27.46 -39.07 3.28
C ALA A 283 -29.00 -39.04 3.48
N LYS A 284 -29.44 -38.68 4.70
CA LYS A 284 -30.41 -37.59 4.95
C LYS A 284 -30.70 -37.34 6.44
N ALA A 285 -31.05 -36.09 6.73
CA ALA A 285 -32.05 -35.60 7.70
C ALA A 285 -32.15 -36.27 9.08
N ALA A 286 -31.95 -35.60 10.22
CA ALA A 286 -32.54 -34.36 10.77
C ALA A 286 -33.42 -34.71 12.00
N SER A 287 -33.77 -33.70 12.79
CA SER A 287 -34.59 -33.75 14.03
C SER A 287 -33.96 -34.56 15.19
N GLU A 288 -33.68 -33.90 16.31
CA GLU A 288 -34.49 -33.93 17.55
C GLU A 288 -34.35 -35.25 18.33
N GLY A 289 -34.13 -35.26 19.64
CA GLY A 289 -33.89 -34.16 20.56
C GLY A 289 -33.96 -34.63 22.02
N SER A 290 -33.24 -33.93 22.90
CA SER A 290 -33.45 -33.89 24.35
C SER A 290 -33.22 -35.14 25.23
N ASN A 291 -32.61 -34.85 26.39
CA ASN A 291 -32.85 -35.45 27.70
C ASN A 291 -32.37 -36.88 28.06
N SER A 292 -31.17 -36.86 28.68
CA SER A 292 -30.99 -37.03 30.14
C SER A 292 -30.99 -38.43 30.76
N GLN A 293 -29.94 -38.66 31.59
CA GLN A 293 -30.01 -39.32 32.93
C GLN A 293 -30.26 -40.86 32.94
N VAL A 294 -29.74 -41.68 33.86
CA VAL A 294 -28.71 -41.53 34.92
C VAL A 294 -28.33 -42.93 35.48
N LYS A 295 -27.06 -43.16 35.90
CA LYS A 295 -26.61 -44.21 36.88
C LYS A 295 -26.86 -45.71 36.51
N GLN A 296 -26.27 -46.74 37.14
CA GLN A 296 -25.20 -46.90 38.15
C GLN A 296 -24.64 -48.35 38.11
N GLU A 297 -23.36 -48.55 38.46
CA GLU A 297 -22.79 -49.64 39.33
C GLU A 297 -23.12 -51.14 39.06
N GLN A 298 -22.39 -52.18 39.51
CA GLN A 298 -21.35 -52.36 40.56
C GLN A 298 -20.65 -53.75 40.37
N ALA A 299 -19.38 -53.93 40.78
CA ALA A 299 -18.72 -55.21 41.22
C ALA A 299 -17.18 -55.04 41.32
N THR A 300 -16.56 -54.85 42.49
CA THR A 300 -16.05 -55.83 43.49
C THR A 300 -14.80 -56.68 43.14
N GLN A 301 -13.66 -56.35 43.78
CA GLN A 301 -12.68 -57.23 44.50
C GLN A 301 -11.95 -58.37 43.70
N SER A 302 -10.69 -58.82 43.98
CA SER A 302 -9.75 -58.69 45.12
C SER A 302 -8.25 -59.00 44.78
N LYS A 303 -7.38 -58.62 45.74
CA LYS A 303 -5.94 -58.90 46.05
C LYS A 303 -5.53 -60.41 46.17
N PRO A 304 -4.28 -60.84 46.59
CA PRO A 304 -2.96 -60.17 46.83
C PRO A 304 -1.62 -60.96 46.48
N ALA A 305 -0.46 -60.38 46.86
CA ALA A 305 0.80 -61.03 47.39
C ALA A 305 1.94 -61.40 46.38
N THR A 306 3.27 -61.40 46.68
CA THR A 306 4.11 -61.02 47.86
C THR A 306 5.62 -60.80 47.52
N GLN A 307 6.36 -60.10 48.41
CA GLN A 307 7.81 -60.22 48.73
C GLN A 307 8.95 -59.69 47.81
N ALA A 308 10.07 -59.30 48.45
CA ALA A 308 11.32 -58.71 47.92
C ALA A 308 12.56 -59.40 48.56
N PRO A 309 13.81 -59.12 48.10
CA PRO A 309 14.80 -58.49 49.02
C PRO A 309 15.99 -57.68 48.40
N LYS A 310 16.58 -56.74 49.20
CA LYS A 310 18.03 -56.35 49.31
C LYS A 310 18.77 -55.70 48.08
N GLU A 311 19.83 -54.88 48.18
CA GLU A 311 20.58 -54.18 49.26
C GLU A 311 21.43 -52.99 48.70
N GLN A 312 22.26 -52.35 49.54
CA GLN A 312 23.07 -51.14 49.26
C GLN A 312 24.45 -51.44 48.54
N GLU A 313 25.39 -50.52 48.24
CA GLU A 313 25.59 -49.13 48.69
C GLU A 313 26.35 -48.15 47.73
N LEU A 314 26.11 -46.87 48.00
CA LEU A 314 26.71 -45.56 47.69
C LEU A 314 28.25 -45.38 47.49
N ALA A 315 28.59 -44.19 46.94
CA ALA A 315 29.80 -43.38 47.17
C ALA A 315 31.18 -43.78 46.56
N THR A 316 31.47 -43.30 45.34
CA THR A 316 32.72 -42.55 45.02
C THR A 316 32.72 -41.94 43.61
N LYS A 317 32.39 -40.64 43.47
CA LYS A 317 32.97 -39.67 42.49
C LYS A 317 32.38 -38.24 42.55
N GLU A 318 32.04 -37.77 43.76
CA GLU A 318 31.66 -36.36 44.02
C GLU A 318 32.81 -35.34 43.85
N GLN A 319 33.92 -35.76 43.24
CA GLN A 319 35.07 -34.92 42.88
C GLN A 319 35.15 -34.61 41.38
N ALA A 320 34.42 -35.32 40.51
CA ALA A 320 34.42 -35.05 39.06
C ALA A 320 33.62 -33.78 38.70
N SER A 321 32.52 -33.51 39.42
CA SER A 321 31.60 -32.40 39.14
C SER A 321 32.13 -31.00 39.48
N LYS A 322 33.14 -30.89 40.35
CA LYS A 322 33.76 -29.60 40.72
C LYS A 322 34.91 -29.15 39.82
N GLN A 323 35.38 -30.02 38.92
CA GLN A 323 36.44 -29.69 37.97
C GLN A 323 35.84 -29.22 36.62
N VAL A 324 34.82 -29.93 36.12
CA VAL A 324 34.06 -29.56 34.90
C VAL A 324 33.41 -28.17 35.02
N ALA A 325 32.84 -27.84 36.19
CA ALA A 325 32.22 -26.54 36.43
C ALA A 325 33.21 -25.34 36.37
N LYS A 326 34.53 -25.59 36.45
CA LYS A 326 35.55 -24.53 36.40
C LYS A 326 36.11 -24.29 34.99
N GLU A 327 36.11 -25.31 34.14
CA GLU A 327 36.55 -25.20 32.74
C GLU A 327 35.46 -24.58 31.85
N VAL A 328 34.19 -24.98 32.03
CA VAL A 328 33.04 -24.37 31.33
C VAL A 328 32.94 -22.85 31.59
N SER A 329 33.35 -22.39 32.77
CA SER A 329 33.39 -20.97 33.13
C SER A 329 34.44 -20.15 32.36
N GLN A 330 35.49 -20.76 31.80
CA GLN A 330 36.56 -20.03 31.10
C GLN A 330 36.33 -19.97 29.59
N ASP A 331 35.72 -21.00 28.99
CA ASP A 331 35.35 -20.95 27.57
C ASP A 331 34.13 -20.06 27.30
N ALA A 332 33.17 -20.01 28.23
CA ALA A 332 32.05 -19.06 28.16
C ALA A 332 32.53 -17.58 28.18
N GLN A 333 33.60 -17.26 28.91
CA GLN A 333 34.19 -15.91 28.93
C GLN A 333 35.01 -15.59 27.67
N LYS A 334 35.57 -16.61 26.98
CA LYS A 334 36.20 -16.41 25.66
C LYS A 334 35.18 -16.24 24.54
N ALA A 335 34.00 -16.86 24.64
CA ALA A 335 32.92 -16.68 23.67
C ALA A 335 32.30 -15.27 23.69
N GLN A 336 32.45 -14.50 24.78
CA GLN A 336 32.02 -13.09 24.84
C GLN A 336 32.95 -12.12 24.07
N ALA A 337 34.13 -12.56 23.62
CA ALA A 337 35.14 -11.71 23.02
C ALA A 337 35.15 -11.75 21.47
N ASN A 338 34.01 -11.47 20.83
CA ASN A 338 33.94 -10.89 19.47
C ASN A 338 32.51 -10.48 19.01
N PHE A 339 31.60 -10.14 19.93
CA PHE A 339 30.22 -9.77 19.59
C PHE A 339 29.92 -8.31 19.95
N SER A 340 29.98 -7.40 18.97
CA SER A 340 29.71 -5.97 19.18
C SER A 340 28.29 -5.59 18.75
N LEU A 341 27.33 -5.91 19.62
CA LEU A 341 25.96 -5.40 19.58
C LEU A 341 25.86 -3.87 19.81
N ALA A 342 27.00 -3.18 19.95
CA ALA A 342 27.10 -1.76 20.31
C ALA A 342 26.83 -0.78 19.13
N LYS A 343 26.59 -1.28 17.92
CA LYS A 343 26.33 -0.45 16.73
C LYS A 343 24.84 -0.25 16.39
N VAL A 344 23.93 -1.03 16.98
CA VAL A 344 22.49 -0.95 16.65
C VAL A 344 21.74 -0.31 17.81
N LYS A 345 21.14 0.85 17.56
CA LYS A 345 20.39 1.64 18.53
C LYS A 345 18.87 1.38 18.43
N PRO A 346 18.09 1.67 19.49
CA PRO A 346 16.64 1.53 19.44
C PRO A 346 15.95 2.38 18.37
N GLU A 347 16.50 3.56 18.06
CA GLU A 347 16.00 4.45 17.01
C GLU A 347 16.19 3.93 15.58
N ASP A 348 17.04 2.91 15.37
CA ASP A 348 17.29 2.33 14.04
C ASP A 348 16.15 1.39 13.60
N PHE A 349 15.11 1.17 14.42
CA PHE A 349 14.00 0.25 14.14
C PHE A 349 12.64 0.96 13.99
N PHE A 350 11.88 0.59 12.95
CA PHE A 350 10.48 1.03 12.72
C PHE A 350 9.47 -0.12 12.88
N LEU A 351 8.24 0.19 13.30
CA LEU A 351 7.18 -0.79 13.56
C LEU A 351 6.29 -1.00 12.33
N GLY A 352 6.17 -2.23 11.83
CA GLY A 352 5.26 -2.61 10.74
C GLY A 352 3.87 -3.08 11.22
N LEU A 353 2.93 -3.27 10.27
CA LEU A 353 1.52 -3.60 10.56
C LEU A 353 1.32 -4.97 11.24
N ASP A 354 2.28 -5.88 11.13
CA ASP A 354 2.27 -7.16 11.84
C ASP A 354 2.81 -7.06 13.28
N GLY A 355 3.04 -5.84 13.77
CA GLY A 355 3.57 -5.57 15.11
C GLY A 355 5.04 -5.95 15.28
N LYS A 356 5.81 -6.08 14.18
CA LYS A 356 7.26 -6.36 14.21
C LYS A 356 8.09 -5.11 13.96
N TYR A 357 9.33 -5.15 14.47
CA TYR A 357 10.33 -4.09 14.28
C TYR A 357 11.29 -4.43 13.14
N TYR A 358 11.50 -3.47 12.23
CA TYR A 358 12.30 -3.57 11.02
C TYR A 358 13.45 -2.55 11.08
N LEU A 359 14.67 -2.95 10.70
CA LEU A 359 15.84 -2.07 10.77
C LEU A 359 15.89 -1.13 9.55
N ALA A 360 15.83 0.18 9.79
CA ALA A 360 16.15 1.19 8.79
C ALA A 360 17.67 1.25 8.60
N VAL A 361 18.14 1.24 7.35
CA VAL A 361 19.57 1.29 7.02
C VAL A 361 19.78 2.31 5.92
N THR A 362 20.74 3.22 6.11
CA THR A 362 21.09 4.20 5.08
C THR A 362 21.83 3.52 3.91
N PRO A 363 21.79 4.09 2.69
CA PRO A 363 22.51 3.54 1.55
C PRO A 363 24.02 3.36 1.80
N GLU A 364 24.61 4.20 2.63
CA GLU A 364 26.04 4.17 3.00
C GLU A 364 26.36 2.99 3.94
N GLU A 365 25.51 2.71 4.92
CA GLU A 365 25.63 1.55 5.81
C GLU A 365 25.38 0.23 5.05
N TYR A 366 24.45 0.23 4.10
CA TYR A 366 24.22 -0.92 3.22
C TYR A 366 25.45 -1.23 2.35
N ALA A 367 26.10 -0.19 1.80
CA ALA A 367 27.35 -0.34 1.04
C ALA A 367 28.52 -0.85 1.90
N GLN A 368 28.62 -0.43 3.18
CA GLN A 368 29.63 -0.96 4.11
C GLN A 368 29.41 -2.44 4.45
N LEU A 369 28.16 -2.85 4.69
CA LEU A 369 27.82 -4.25 4.98
C LEU A 369 28.20 -5.19 3.82
N GLN A 370 27.92 -4.79 2.57
CA GLN A 370 28.33 -5.56 1.38
C GLN A 370 29.86 -5.79 1.30
N GLN A 371 30.67 -4.86 1.80
CA GLN A 371 32.13 -5.02 1.85
C GLN A 371 32.61 -5.95 2.97
N GLU A 372 31.91 -6.03 4.10
CA GLU A 372 32.24 -6.96 5.19
C GLU A 372 31.88 -8.42 4.83
N THR A 373 30.77 -8.63 4.10
CA THR A 373 30.38 -9.95 3.57
C THR A 373 31.38 -10.50 2.55
N ALA A 374 31.93 -9.62 1.69
CA ALA A 374 32.97 -10.02 0.74
C ALA A 374 34.24 -10.53 1.46
N LYS A 375 34.68 -9.85 2.52
CA LYS A 375 35.88 -10.20 3.30
C LYS A 375 35.74 -11.51 4.09
N THR A 376 34.56 -11.79 4.66
CA THR A 376 34.31 -13.05 5.38
C THR A 376 34.24 -14.26 4.43
N SER A 377 33.76 -14.09 3.20
CA SER A 377 33.78 -15.16 2.19
C SER A 377 35.19 -15.57 1.74
N ALA A 378 36.13 -14.61 1.67
CA ALA A 378 37.53 -14.86 1.31
C ALA A 378 38.31 -15.61 2.40
N ALA A 379 38.00 -15.39 3.68
CA ALA A 379 38.67 -16.04 4.81
C ALA A 379 38.39 -17.55 4.92
N GLY A 380 37.35 -18.07 4.24
CA GLY A 380 36.94 -19.48 4.29
C GLY A 380 37.80 -20.46 3.47
N LYS A 381 38.79 -19.98 2.68
CA LYS A 381 39.59 -20.81 1.75
C LYS A 381 41.11 -20.69 1.92
N ALA A 382 41.61 -20.65 3.16
CA ALA A 382 43.04 -20.80 3.42
C ALA A 382 43.35 -21.40 4.80
N LYS A 383 43.46 -22.74 4.90
CA LYS A 383 44.15 -23.39 6.04
C LYS A 383 44.62 -24.82 5.72
N ALA A 384 45.89 -24.95 5.35
CA ALA A 384 46.68 -26.17 5.45
C ALA A 384 48.18 -25.78 5.50
N GLY A 385 48.90 -26.18 6.55
CA GLY A 385 50.37 -26.05 6.65
C GLY A 385 50.90 -24.92 7.55
N GLU A 386 51.15 -25.27 8.82
CA GLU A 386 52.18 -24.66 9.69
C GLU A 386 53.53 -25.42 9.51
N PRO A 387 54.70 -25.07 10.13
CA PRO A 387 54.91 -24.14 11.27
C PRO A 387 56.16 -23.20 11.21
N ALA A 388 56.24 -22.27 12.18
CA ALA A 388 57.46 -21.71 12.84
C ALA A 388 58.47 -20.87 11.98
N SER A 389 59.24 -19.89 12.50
CA SER A 389 59.49 -19.37 13.86
C SER A 389 60.06 -17.93 13.82
N SER A 390 60.09 -17.22 14.97
CA SER A 390 60.98 -16.07 15.30
C SER A 390 60.79 -14.76 14.49
N ALA A 391 61.15 -13.55 14.97
CA ALA A 391 61.30 -13.01 16.32
C ALA A 391 61.18 -11.46 16.29
N LEU A 392 61.01 -10.87 17.48
CA LEU A 392 61.04 -9.44 17.84
C LEU A 392 61.86 -8.47 16.94
N SER A 393 61.31 -7.26 16.72
CA SER A 393 61.91 -5.96 17.16
C SER A 393 61.66 -4.75 16.24
N SER A 394 61.62 -3.57 16.87
CA SER A 394 61.93 -2.24 16.34
C SER A 394 61.05 -1.61 15.24
N THR A 395 60.21 -0.71 15.73
CA THR A 395 59.90 0.61 15.16
C THR A 395 60.99 1.17 14.23
N GLN A 396 60.63 1.49 12.98
CA GLN A 396 61.28 2.57 12.24
C GLN A 396 60.32 3.20 11.21
N THR A 397 60.12 4.51 11.36
CA THR A 397 59.27 5.35 10.53
C THR A 397 59.97 5.64 9.20
N PHE A 398 59.43 5.22 8.05
CA PHE A 398 59.86 5.79 6.75
C PHE A 398 58.76 5.86 5.69
N ALA A 399 58.59 7.10 5.21
CA ALA A 399 58.17 7.54 3.87
C ALA A 399 57.20 6.68 3.03
N VAL A 400 56.02 7.27 2.84
CA VAL A 400 55.12 7.18 1.67
C VAL A 400 55.74 6.55 0.42
N LYS A 401 55.13 5.45 -0.04
CA LYS A 401 55.00 5.15 -1.46
C LYS A 401 53.52 4.98 -1.77
N ASP A 402 53.04 5.69 -2.79
CA ASP A 402 51.70 5.53 -3.32
C ASP A 402 51.51 4.10 -3.83
N ASN A 403 50.58 3.39 -3.19
CA ASN A 403 49.91 2.24 -3.79
C ASN A 403 48.41 2.44 -3.52
N GLN A 404 47.76 3.26 -4.35
CA GLN A 404 46.30 3.31 -4.39
C GLN A 404 45.77 2.04 -5.05
N GLU A 405 45.77 0.93 -4.32
CA GLU A 405 44.74 -0.09 -4.54
C GLU A 405 43.41 0.51 -4.06
N GLN A 406 42.74 1.23 -4.96
CA GLN A 406 41.36 1.60 -4.77
C GLN A 406 40.53 0.32 -4.69
N VAL A 407 40.20 -0.11 -3.48
CA VAL A 407 39.17 -1.12 -3.23
C VAL A 407 37.84 -0.50 -3.67
N GLN A 408 37.49 -0.69 -4.94
CA GLN A 408 36.20 -0.30 -5.47
C GLN A 408 35.12 -1.02 -4.66
N ALA A 409 34.14 -0.25 -4.17
CA ALA A 409 32.95 -0.83 -3.57
C ALA A 409 32.27 -1.77 -4.61
N PRO A 410 31.63 -2.87 -4.18
CA PRO A 410 30.94 -3.76 -5.10
C PRO A 410 29.94 -2.95 -5.95
N SER A 411 30.05 -3.08 -7.27
CA SER A 411 29.24 -2.31 -8.21
C SER A 411 27.77 -2.62 -8.03
N PHE A 412 26.96 -1.60 -7.79
CA PHE A 412 25.52 -1.73 -7.66
C PHE A 412 24.91 -2.20 -8.99
N ASP A 413 24.35 -3.40 -9.03
CA ASP A 413 23.77 -4.00 -10.23
C ASP A 413 22.31 -3.58 -10.41
N TYR A 414 22.11 -2.43 -11.07
CA TYR A 414 20.79 -1.93 -11.43
C TYR A 414 20.01 -2.90 -12.33
N LEU A 415 20.69 -3.68 -13.19
CA LEU A 415 20.04 -4.53 -14.18
C LEU A 415 19.48 -5.80 -13.54
N ALA A 416 20.23 -6.43 -12.64
CA ALA A 416 19.75 -7.55 -11.84
C ALA A 416 18.61 -7.14 -10.91
N ASN A 417 18.76 -6.02 -10.19
CA ASN A 417 17.71 -5.51 -9.31
C ASN A 417 16.43 -5.16 -10.08
N ALA A 418 16.54 -4.51 -11.25
CA ALA A 418 15.37 -4.16 -12.08
C ALA A 418 14.56 -5.41 -12.47
N ARG A 419 15.25 -6.50 -12.83
CA ARG A 419 14.63 -7.80 -13.12
C ARG A 419 13.98 -8.41 -11.87
N GLN A 420 14.69 -8.42 -10.73
CA GLN A 420 14.16 -8.91 -9.45
C GLN A 420 12.92 -8.13 -8.97
N ILE A 421 12.86 -6.82 -9.21
CA ILE A 421 11.67 -5.97 -8.96
C ILE A 421 10.54 -6.37 -9.91
N GLN A 422 10.81 -6.59 -11.20
CA GLN A 422 9.78 -7.01 -12.15
C GLN A 422 9.20 -8.39 -11.79
N ASP A 423 10.05 -9.37 -11.45
CA ASP A 423 9.63 -10.70 -11.00
C ASP A 423 8.79 -10.61 -9.71
N PHE A 424 9.14 -9.70 -8.79
CA PHE A 424 8.32 -9.40 -7.62
C PHE A 424 6.94 -8.87 -8.04
N VAL A 425 6.90 -7.86 -8.91
CA VAL A 425 5.64 -7.24 -9.36
C VAL A 425 4.76 -8.28 -10.05
N GLN A 426 5.29 -9.14 -10.92
CA GLN A 426 4.53 -10.24 -11.54
C GLN A 426 3.96 -11.24 -10.51
N SER A 427 4.59 -11.40 -9.35
CA SER A 427 4.11 -12.29 -8.28
C SER A 427 2.92 -11.72 -7.49
N LEU A 428 2.60 -10.44 -7.67
CA LEU A 428 1.49 -9.78 -6.99
C LEU A 428 0.13 -10.16 -7.62
N PRO A 429 -0.86 -10.61 -6.84
CA PRO A 429 -2.22 -10.91 -7.32
C PRO A 429 -2.87 -9.76 -8.12
N SER A 430 -2.69 -8.51 -7.71
CA SER A 430 -3.24 -7.36 -8.45
C SER A 430 -2.58 -7.19 -9.82
N ALA A 431 -1.28 -7.42 -9.93
CA ALA A 431 -0.54 -7.36 -11.19
C ALA A 431 -0.95 -8.50 -12.14
N GLN A 432 -1.23 -9.70 -11.61
CA GLN A 432 -1.74 -10.83 -12.39
C GLN A 432 -3.12 -10.50 -12.98
N LYS A 433 -4.05 -10.00 -12.16
CA LYS A 433 -5.37 -9.52 -12.64
C LYS A 433 -5.23 -8.38 -13.66
N ALA A 434 -4.33 -7.43 -13.41
CA ALA A 434 -4.06 -6.33 -14.32
C ALA A 434 -3.48 -6.80 -15.68
N GLN A 435 -2.70 -7.88 -15.71
CA GLN A 435 -2.23 -8.50 -16.96
C GLN A 435 -3.38 -9.12 -17.77
N GLU A 436 -4.36 -9.76 -17.12
CA GLU A 436 -5.55 -10.29 -17.82
C GLU A 436 -6.40 -9.20 -18.46
N ASP A 437 -6.49 -8.02 -17.84
CA ASP A 437 -7.16 -6.85 -18.40
C ASP A 437 -6.35 -6.25 -19.56
N LEU A 438 -5.03 -6.07 -19.38
CA LEU A 438 -4.13 -5.54 -20.41
C LEU A 438 -4.03 -6.44 -21.65
N ALA A 439 -4.16 -7.76 -21.49
CA ALA A 439 -4.23 -8.71 -22.61
C ALA A 439 -5.45 -8.49 -23.53
N LYS A 440 -6.46 -7.74 -23.07
CA LYS A 440 -7.66 -7.35 -23.84
C LYS A 440 -7.62 -5.88 -24.29
N ALA A 441 -6.60 -5.11 -23.90
CA ALA A 441 -6.49 -3.70 -24.20
C ALA A 441 -5.98 -3.45 -25.62
N ASN A 442 -6.33 -2.30 -26.20
CA ASN A 442 -5.72 -1.85 -27.45
C ASN A 442 -4.30 -1.32 -27.16
N VAL A 443 -3.29 -2.02 -27.68
CA VAL A 443 -1.87 -1.72 -27.49
C VAL A 443 -1.21 -1.49 -28.85
N TYR A 444 -0.46 -0.42 -28.97
CA TYR A 444 0.14 0.02 -30.24
C TYR A 444 1.45 0.80 -30.00
N THR A 445 2.32 0.81 -31.01
CA THR A 445 3.47 1.72 -31.11
C THR A 445 3.18 2.80 -32.15
N TYR A 446 4.16 3.66 -32.45
CA TYR A 446 4.06 4.57 -33.60
C TYR A 446 4.11 3.83 -34.95
N GLN A 447 4.48 2.54 -34.98
CA GLN A 447 4.61 1.72 -36.18
C GLN A 447 3.37 0.86 -36.49
N GLY A 448 2.50 0.62 -35.50
CA GLY A 448 1.30 -0.22 -35.67
C GLY A 448 0.83 -0.87 -34.36
N GLU A 449 -0.01 -1.90 -34.48
CA GLU A 449 -0.44 -2.73 -33.35
C GLU A 449 0.75 -3.43 -32.66
N ALA A 450 0.65 -3.66 -31.35
CA ALA A 450 1.68 -4.28 -30.55
C ALA A 450 1.07 -5.11 -29.40
N SER A 451 1.91 -5.85 -28.69
CA SER A 451 1.54 -6.55 -27.45
C SER A 451 2.48 -6.17 -26.30
N LEU A 452 2.02 -6.33 -25.06
CA LEU A 452 2.86 -6.18 -23.87
C LEU A 452 3.51 -7.51 -23.50
N ASP A 453 4.76 -7.46 -23.07
CA ASP A 453 5.54 -8.59 -22.60
C ASP A 453 5.74 -8.46 -21.09
N SER A 454 5.11 -9.34 -20.31
CA SER A 454 5.17 -9.30 -18.84
C SER A 454 6.56 -9.58 -18.28
N SER A 455 7.41 -10.31 -19.03
CA SER A 455 8.75 -10.73 -18.59
C SER A 455 9.78 -9.59 -18.58
N LYS A 456 9.52 -8.53 -19.35
CA LYS A 456 10.38 -7.34 -19.43
C LYS A 456 10.18 -6.42 -18.24
N VAL A 457 11.25 -5.78 -17.79
CA VAL A 457 11.17 -4.68 -16.81
C VAL A 457 10.28 -3.59 -17.38
N ARG A 458 9.15 -3.32 -16.73
CA ARG A 458 8.16 -2.36 -17.21
C ARG A 458 8.21 -1.04 -16.46
N ILE A 459 8.20 0.06 -17.20
CA ILE A 459 8.11 1.42 -16.66
C ILE A 459 6.84 2.09 -17.17
N ALA A 460 6.00 2.54 -16.25
CA ALA A 460 4.84 3.36 -16.55
C ALA A 460 5.28 4.80 -16.78
N ILE A 461 4.88 5.41 -17.91
CA ILE A 461 5.12 6.83 -18.17
C ILE A 461 3.78 7.54 -18.33
N LEU A 462 3.46 8.44 -17.39
CA LEU A 462 2.20 9.19 -17.35
C LEU A 462 2.49 10.67 -17.66
N PRO A 463 2.63 11.05 -18.95
CA PRO A 463 3.17 12.36 -19.37
C PRO A 463 2.25 13.55 -19.07
N GLY A 464 0.97 13.30 -18.77
CA GLY A 464 -0.04 14.32 -18.54
C GLY A 464 -1.34 14.05 -19.29
N SER A 465 -2.34 14.88 -19.05
CA SER A 465 -3.66 14.83 -19.70
C SER A 465 -3.91 15.99 -20.67
N ARG A 466 -2.97 16.93 -20.76
CA ARG A 466 -3.03 18.15 -21.56
C ARG A 466 -1.92 18.16 -22.62
N SER A 467 -2.21 18.69 -23.81
CA SER A 467 -1.23 18.82 -24.90
C SER A 467 0.06 19.53 -24.47
N ALA A 468 -0.06 20.65 -23.74
CA ALA A 468 1.07 21.40 -23.22
C ALA A 468 1.93 20.61 -22.20
N GLU A 469 1.36 19.63 -21.48
CA GLU A 469 2.15 18.76 -20.59
C GLU A 469 3.01 17.81 -21.44
N ILE A 470 2.43 17.19 -22.46
CA ILE A 470 3.15 16.31 -23.40
C ILE A 470 4.27 17.08 -24.12
N GLU A 471 3.95 18.22 -24.72
CA GLU A 471 4.88 19.07 -25.48
C GLU A 471 6.09 19.54 -24.65
N ASN A 472 5.92 19.80 -23.34
CA ASN A 472 6.98 20.36 -22.49
C ASN A 472 7.68 19.34 -21.57
N ILE A 473 7.09 18.16 -21.36
CA ILE A 473 7.55 17.18 -20.35
C ILE A 473 7.93 15.83 -20.98
N PHE A 474 7.11 15.28 -21.90
CA PHE A 474 7.24 13.88 -22.31
C PHE A 474 8.60 13.55 -22.96
N ALA A 475 9.12 14.46 -23.79
CA ALA A 475 10.45 14.30 -24.40
C ALA A 475 11.58 14.20 -23.37
N TRP A 476 11.46 14.83 -22.20
CA TRP A 476 12.44 14.68 -21.11
C TRP A 476 12.43 13.28 -20.50
N TYR A 477 11.27 12.64 -20.42
CA TYR A 477 11.14 11.26 -19.94
C TYR A 477 11.78 10.26 -20.90
N ILE A 478 11.49 10.36 -22.20
CA ILE A 478 12.10 9.47 -23.21
C ILE A 478 13.61 9.68 -23.27
N CYS A 479 14.08 10.94 -23.23
CA CYS A 479 15.50 11.24 -23.18
C CYS A 479 16.17 10.69 -21.91
N ALA A 480 15.50 10.75 -20.75
CA ALA A 480 15.99 10.16 -19.50
C ALA A 480 16.11 8.63 -19.58
N ILE A 481 15.11 7.93 -20.11
CA ILE A 481 15.21 6.47 -20.31
C ILE A 481 16.37 6.12 -21.22
N ARG A 482 16.54 6.83 -22.34
CA ARG A 482 17.68 6.60 -23.24
C ARG A 482 19.03 6.77 -22.53
N VAL A 483 19.17 7.79 -21.67
CA VAL A 483 20.38 7.98 -20.86
C VAL A 483 20.55 6.83 -19.86
N ALA A 484 19.49 6.40 -19.18
CA ALA A 484 19.54 5.26 -18.25
C ALA A 484 19.94 3.94 -18.94
N ILE A 485 19.44 3.66 -20.15
CA ILE A 485 19.86 2.49 -20.95
C ILE A 485 21.35 2.59 -21.29
N ARG A 486 21.81 3.76 -21.76
CA ARG A 486 23.22 4.00 -22.11
C ARG A 486 24.16 3.90 -20.90
N GLU A 487 23.71 4.32 -19.72
CA GLU A 487 24.44 4.21 -18.45
C GLU A 487 24.33 2.81 -17.80
N GLN A 488 23.66 1.84 -18.43
CA GLN A 488 23.39 0.50 -17.86
C GLN A 488 22.62 0.52 -16.53
N VAL A 489 21.81 1.57 -16.33
CA VAL A 489 20.87 1.72 -15.21
C VAL A 489 19.58 1.00 -15.51
N LEU A 490 19.16 0.99 -16.78
CA LEU A 490 18.01 0.22 -17.27
C LEU A 490 18.46 -0.77 -18.34
N PRO A 491 17.80 -1.93 -18.44
CA PRO A 491 18.13 -2.91 -19.46
C PRO A 491 17.71 -2.40 -20.84
N ALA A 492 18.44 -2.79 -21.89
CA ALA A 492 18.17 -2.32 -23.25
C ALA A 492 16.81 -2.80 -23.81
N ASP A 493 16.24 -3.87 -23.23
CA ASP A 493 14.92 -4.42 -23.52
C ASP A 493 13.83 -3.96 -22.54
N VAL A 494 14.04 -2.85 -21.81
CA VAL A 494 13.01 -2.23 -20.93
C VAL A 494 11.73 -1.90 -21.71
N GLU A 495 10.57 -2.26 -21.15
CA GLU A 495 9.28 -1.98 -21.77
C GLU A 495 8.69 -0.68 -21.23
N LEU A 496 8.61 0.34 -22.08
CA LEU A 496 7.98 1.62 -21.74
C LEU A 496 6.51 1.62 -22.13
N VAL A 497 5.64 1.88 -21.16
CA VAL A 497 4.19 1.82 -21.36
C VAL A 497 3.52 3.15 -20.98
N VAL A 498 2.85 3.77 -21.95
CA VAL A 498 2.16 5.06 -21.82
C VAL A 498 0.64 4.84 -21.92
N PRO A 499 -0.12 4.98 -20.82
CA PRO A 499 -1.58 4.95 -20.87
C PRO A 499 -2.12 6.26 -21.49
N VAL A 500 -2.89 6.14 -22.57
CA VAL A 500 -3.44 7.27 -23.33
C VAL A 500 -4.92 7.46 -22.98
N ALA A 501 -5.22 8.57 -22.30
CA ALA A 501 -6.57 8.87 -21.84
C ALA A 501 -7.50 9.48 -22.93
N LYS A 502 -6.94 10.07 -23.99
CA LYS A 502 -7.69 10.82 -25.02
C LYS A 502 -7.06 10.67 -26.40
N GLU A 503 -7.87 10.27 -27.39
CA GLU A 503 -7.44 10.05 -28.79
C GLU A 503 -6.63 11.22 -29.36
N LYS A 504 -7.06 12.46 -29.10
CA LYS A 504 -6.42 13.69 -29.59
C LYS A 504 -4.97 13.90 -29.12
N LEU A 505 -4.50 13.12 -28.14
CA LEU A 505 -3.13 13.19 -27.64
C LEU A 505 -2.18 12.23 -28.38
N LYS A 506 -2.69 11.18 -29.05
CA LYS A 506 -1.85 10.17 -29.73
C LYS A 506 -0.87 10.78 -30.71
N LYS A 507 -1.33 11.73 -31.53
CA LYS A 507 -0.47 12.44 -32.50
C LYS A 507 0.74 13.11 -31.83
N LEU A 508 0.52 13.89 -30.76
CA LEU A 508 1.59 14.59 -30.05
C LEU A 508 2.56 13.61 -29.36
N LEU A 509 2.04 12.49 -28.85
CA LEU A 509 2.86 11.43 -28.26
C LEU A 509 3.74 10.73 -29.32
N PHE A 510 3.20 10.43 -30.50
CA PHE A 510 3.96 9.83 -31.60
C PHE A 510 5.03 10.79 -32.14
N GLU A 511 4.68 12.07 -32.34
CA GLU A 511 5.63 13.11 -32.78
C GLU A 511 6.79 13.24 -31.78
N ALA A 512 6.53 13.20 -30.48
CA ALA A 512 7.57 13.26 -29.44
C ALA A 512 8.46 12.01 -29.33
N VAL A 513 8.00 10.83 -29.79
CA VAL A 513 8.78 9.58 -29.79
C VAL A 513 9.53 9.38 -31.11
N ALA A 514 9.08 9.98 -32.22
CA ALA A 514 9.73 9.87 -33.52
C ALA A 514 11.20 10.34 -33.53
N ASP A 515 11.57 11.27 -32.64
CA ASP A 515 12.93 11.76 -32.42
C ASP A 515 13.85 10.75 -31.69
N TYR A 516 13.31 9.64 -31.18
CA TYR A 516 14.00 8.62 -30.39
C TYR A 516 13.71 7.19 -30.89
N PRO A 517 13.97 6.86 -32.18
CA PRO A 517 13.64 5.56 -32.78
C PRO A 517 14.35 4.37 -32.12
N GLU A 518 15.41 4.60 -31.33
CA GLU A 518 16.10 3.60 -30.54
C GLU A 518 15.37 3.20 -29.24
N VAL A 519 14.30 3.90 -28.85
CA VAL A 519 13.50 3.63 -27.66
C VAL A 519 12.09 3.19 -28.06
N GLU A 520 11.79 1.89 -27.92
CA GLU A 520 10.43 1.39 -28.14
C GLU A 520 9.48 1.89 -27.04
N VAL A 521 8.47 2.67 -27.43
CA VAL A 521 7.38 3.13 -26.55
C VAL A 521 6.08 2.47 -26.99
N LYS A 522 5.44 1.74 -26.07
CA LYS A 522 4.13 1.14 -26.25
C LYS A 522 3.08 2.03 -25.61
N PHE A 523 1.99 2.24 -26.33
CA PHE A 523 0.85 3.03 -25.90
C PHE A 523 -0.33 2.10 -25.66
N VAL A 524 -1.10 2.37 -24.61
CA VAL A 524 -2.28 1.60 -24.23
C VAL A 524 -3.45 2.54 -24.14
N ASP A 525 -4.56 2.26 -24.83
CA ASP A 525 -5.75 3.09 -24.66
C ASP A 525 -6.34 2.86 -23.26
N ARG A 526 -6.40 3.92 -22.44
CA ARG A 526 -6.86 3.90 -21.02
C ARG A 526 -5.94 3.03 -20.14
N HIS A 527 -6.52 2.16 -19.29
CA HIS A 527 -5.84 1.15 -18.45
C HIS A 527 -4.66 1.66 -17.58
N ALA A 528 -4.70 2.92 -17.14
CA ALA A 528 -3.60 3.53 -16.38
C ALA A 528 -3.29 2.76 -15.08
N HIS A 529 -4.31 2.31 -14.33
CA HIS A 529 -4.12 1.55 -13.10
C HIS A 529 -3.47 0.20 -13.36
N GLN A 530 -3.89 -0.54 -14.39
CA GLN A 530 -3.28 -1.82 -14.75
C GLN A 530 -1.82 -1.67 -15.22
N VAL A 531 -1.52 -0.61 -15.98
CA VAL A 531 -0.13 -0.28 -16.36
C VAL A 531 0.72 0.00 -15.11
N LEU A 532 0.20 0.80 -14.18
CA LEU A 532 0.88 1.10 -12.91
C LEU A 532 1.12 -0.15 -12.04
N GLN A 533 0.08 -0.97 -11.84
CA GLN A 533 0.14 -2.22 -11.06
C GLN A 533 1.14 -3.24 -11.61
N THR A 534 1.42 -3.21 -12.92
CA THR A 534 2.34 -4.14 -13.58
C THR A 534 3.74 -3.57 -13.85
N SER A 535 4.03 -2.36 -13.36
CA SER A 535 5.30 -1.66 -13.57
C SER A 535 6.22 -1.70 -12.35
N ALA A 536 7.53 -1.80 -12.59
CA ALA A 536 8.58 -1.75 -11.58
C ALA A 536 8.68 -0.36 -10.90
N LEU A 537 8.48 0.71 -11.68
CA LEU A 537 8.38 2.10 -11.24
C LEU A 537 7.58 2.94 -12.26
N ALA A 538 7.25 4.19 -11.89
CA ALA A 538 6.54 5.15 -12.73
C ALA A 538 7.25 6.51 -12.85
N ILE A 539 7.07 7.19 -13.99
CA ILE A 539 7.44 8.59 -14.19
C ILE A 539 6.17 9.40 -14.51
N VAL A 540 5.84 10.40 -13.70
CA VAL A 540 4.48 10.98 -13.64
C VAL A 540 4.49 12.51 -13.68
N SER A 541 3.65 13.12 -14.53
CA SER A 541 3.56 14.59 -14.63
C SER A 541 2.35 15.23 -13.95
N SER A 542 1.22 14.52 -13.84
CA SER A 542 -0.02 15.11 -13.33
C SER A 542 -0.14 14.95 -11.81
N GLY A 543 -0.40 16.05 -11.11
CA GLY A 543 -0.63 16.04 -9.66
C GLY A 543 -1.64 14.98 -9.21
N THR A 544 -2.78 14.83 -9.90
CA THR A 544 -3.77 13.79 -9.60
C THR A 544 -3.27 12.37 -9.90
N ALA A 545 -2.55 12.17 -11.00
CA ALA A 545 -2.03 10.86 -11.37
C ALA A 545 -0.99 10.32 -10.37
N THR A 546 -0.35 11.19 -9.58
CA THR A 546 0.51 10.75 -8.48
C THR A 546 -0.29 10.04 -7.37
N LEU A 547 -1.55 10.42 -7.12
CA LEU A 547 -2.40 9.71 -6.17
C LEU A 547 -2.76 8.32 -6.69
N ASP A 548 -3.19 8.20 -7.96
CA ASP A 548 -3.44 6.89 -8.61
C ASP A 548 -2.21 5.99 -8.55
N THR A 549 -1.02 6.55 -8.79
CA THR A 549 0.27 5.86 -8.73
C THR A 549 0.61 5.38 -7.30
N LEU A 550 0.31 6.19 -6.29
CA LEU A 550 0.40 5.79 -4.87
C LEU A 550 -0.60 4.68 -4.54
N LEU A 551 -1.85 4.79 -4.97
CA LEU A 551 -2.90 3.79 -4.70
C LEU A 551 -2.64 2.46 -5.41
N CYS A 552 -1.96 2.46 -6.57
CA CYS A 552 -1.45 1.26 -7.24
C CYS A 552 -0.17 0.69 -6.60
N HIS A 553 0.35 1.33 -5.54
CA HIS A 553 1.61 0.98 -4.87
C HIS A 553 2.81 0.92 -5.84
N THR A 554 2.89 1.86 -6.79
CA THR A 554 3.98 1.92 -7.78
C THR A 554 4.97 3.03 -7.37
N PRO A 555 6.25 2.74 -7.07
CA PRO A 555 7.23 3.77 -6.73
C PRO A 555 7.44 4.73 -7.90
N MET A 556 7.63 6.02 -7.65
CA MET A 556 7.54 7.03 -8.72
C MET A 556 8.50 8.20 -8.57
N VAL A 557 8.87 8.78 -9.71
CA VAL A 557 9.47 10.13 -9.83
C VAL A 557 8.45 11.06 -10.48
N VAL A 558 8.35 12.29 -9.99
CA VAL A 558 7.40 13.29 -10.49
C VAL A 558 8.15 14.37 -11.27
N GLY A 559 7.74 14.63 -12.51
CA GLY A 559 8.34 15.66 -13.36
C GLY A 559 7.32 16.70 -13.81
N TYR A 560 7.56 17.98 -13.54
CA TYR A 560 6.60 19.03 -13.89
C TYR A 560 7.24 20.25 -14.53
N ARG A 561 6.69 20.68 -15.68
CA ARG A 561 7.16 21.86 -16.40
C ARG A 561 6.01 22.62 -17.08
N LEU A 562 5.96 23.92 -16.80
CA LEU A 562 5.12 24.91 -17.45
C LEU A 562 5.99 25.93 -18.19
N GLY A 563 5.41 26.62 -19.18
CA GLY A 563 6.02 27.83 -19.75
C GLY A 563 6.26 28.89 -18.68
N SER A 564 7.38 29.61 -18.76
CA SER A 564 7.95 30.39 -17.64
C SER A 564 7.01 31.42 -17.02
N ILE A 565 6.15 32.06 -17.82
CA ILE A 565 5.14 33.02 -17.35
C ILE A 565 4.08 32.32 -16.51
N ASN A 566 3.58 31.17 -16.96
CA ASN A 566 2.58 30.39 -16.24
C ASN A 566 3.16 29.83 -14.94
N PHE A 567 4.42 29.38 -14.95
CA PHE A 567 5.11 28.94 -13.74
C PHE A 567 5.27 30.06 -12.72
N PHE A 568 5.71 31.26 -13.15
CA PHE A 568 5.87 32.41 -12.26
C PHE A 568 4.55 32.79 -11.56
N LEU A 569 3.44 32.77 -12.31
CA LEU A 569 2.10 33.01 -11.76
C LEU A 569 1.67 31.88 -10.81
N ALA A 570 1.88 30.62 -11.18
CA ALA A 570 1.53 29.45 -10.36
C ALA A 570 2.31 29.44 -9.03
N LYS A 571 3.63 29.64 -9.07
CA LYS A 571 4.52 29.67 -7.89
C LYS A 571 4.14 30.76 -6.89
N ARG A 572 3.51 31.86 -7.33
CA ARG A 572 3.00 32.93 -6.45
C ARG A 572 1.61 32.62 -5.85
N LEU A 573 0.88 31.65 -6.40
CA LEU A 573 -0.49 31.30 -6.01
C LEU A 573 -0.58 29.98 -5.23
N ILE A 574 0.38 29.08 -5.42
CA ILE A 574 0.48 27.81 -4.70
C ILE A 574 1.07 28.06 -3.30
N LYS A 575 0.44 27.48 -2.26
CA LYS A 575 0.92 27.58 -0.88
C LYS A 575 1.32 26.25 -0.23
N THR A 576 1.19 25.14 -0.95
CA THR A 576 1.61 23.83 -0.46
C THR A 576 3.12 23.63 -0.67
N PRO A 577 3.80 22.87 0.20
CA PRO A 577 5.22 22.54 0.03
C PRO A 577 5.49 21.58 -1.14
N TYR A 578 4.43 20.90 -1.60
CA TYR A 578 4.46 19.85 -2.63
C TYR A 578 3.44 20.15 -3.74
N VAL A 579 3.74 19.72 -4.96
CA VAL A 579 2.85 19.75 -6.14
C VAL A 579 2.21 18.37 -6.37
N ALA A 580 2.90 17.28 -6.03
CA ALA A 580 2.38 15.93 -6.15
C ALA A 580 1.31 15.66 -5.08
N LEU A 581 0.12 15.22 -5.49
CA LEU A 581 -0.94 14.83 -4.57
C LEU A 581 -0.51 13.66 -3.66
N ALA A 582 0.34 12.76 -4.16
CA ALA A 582 0.99 11.73 -3.36
C ALA A 582 1.76 12.31 -2.15
N ASN A 583 2.64 13.29 -2.37
CA ASN A 583 3.43 13.91 -1.30
C ASN A 583 2.57 14.75 -0.35
N ILE A 584 1.57 15.47 -0.88
CA ILE A 584 0.59 16.23 -0.07
C ILE A 584 -0.17 15.26 0.86
N VAL A 585 -0.66 14.14 0.32
CA VAL A 585 -1.34 13.09 1.08
C VAL A 585 -0.41 12.46 2.13
N MET A 586 0.84 12.17 1.76
CA MET A 586 1.86 11.62 2.66
C MET A 586 2.29 12.59 3.76
N GLY A 587 2.20 13.90 3.54
CA GLY A 587 2.74 14.94 4.42
C GLY A 587 4.27 15.10 4.34
N GLN A 588 4.92 14.41 3.40
CA GLN A 588 6.38 14.42 3.19
C GLN A 588 6.72 14.10 1.72
N GLU A 589 7.91 14.50 1.26
CA GLU A 589 8.42 14.12 -0.06
C GLU A 589 8.88 12.65 -0.05
N LEU A 590 8.07 11.75 -0.61
CA LEU A 590 8.43 10.35 -0.83
C LEU A 590 8.65 10.04 -2.31
N ALA A 591 7.92 10.71 -3.19
CA ALA A 591 8.19 10.76 -4.62
C ALA A 591 8.95 12.04 -4.94
N LYS A 592 10.17 11.97 -5.51
CA LYS A 592 10.95 13.19 -5.80
C LYS A 592 10.22 14.05 -6.83
N GLU A 593 10.06 15.34 -6.53
CA GLU A 593 9.52 16.33 -7.47
C GLU A 593 10.64 17.09 -8.20
N LEU A 594 10.73 16.89 -9.52
CA LEU A 594 11.63 17.61 -10.43
C LEU A 594 10.83 18.70 -11.16
N ILE A 595 10.97 19.94 -10.68
CA ILE A 595 10.15 21.09 -11.10
C ILE A 595 10.95 22.04 -12.00
N GLN A 596 10.38 22.39 -13.15
CA GLN A 596 10.91 23.33 -14.15
C GLN A 596 12.32 23.01 -14.68
N GLU A 597 13.34 23.57 -14.03
CA GLU A 597 14.75 23.51 -14.41
C GLU A 597 15.41 22.25 -13.82
N ASP A 598 14.87 21.72 -12.71
CA ASP A 598 15.28 20.44 -12.16
C ASP A 598 14.84 19.27 -13.05
N LEU A 599 13.85 19.47 -13.92
CA LEU A 599 13.43 18.48 -14.91
C LEU A 599 14.45 18.40 -16.05
N THR A 600 15.48 17.59 -15.84
CA THR A 600 16.49 17.22 -16.83
C THR A 600 16.63 15.70 -16.91
N ALA A 601 17.14 15.19 -18.04
CA ALA A 601 17.40 13.76 -18.20
C ALA A 601 18.36 13.22 -17.11
N ALA A 602 19.44 13.95 -16.80
CA ALA A 602 20.40 13.54 -15.78
C ALA A 602 19.79 13.48 -14.36
N ASN A 603 18.96 14.46 -13.98
CA ASN A 603 18.25 14.43 -12.70
C ASN A 603 17.23 13.28 -12.66
N LEU A 604 16.43 13.08 -13.71
CA LEU A 604 15.51 11.95 -13.80
C LEU A 604 16.23 10.60 -13.61
N VAL A 605 17.36 10.38 -14.28
CA VAL A 605 18.17 9.16 -14.11
C VAL A 605 18.73 9.05 -12.69
N ARG A 606 19.14 10.16 -12.05
CA ARG A 606 19.58 10.17 -10.65
C ARG A 606 18.47 9.71 -9.70
N GLU A 607 17.23 10.16 -9.89
CA GLU A 607 16.10 9.77 -9.04
C GLU A 607 15.52 8.38 -9.37
N ILE A 608 15.72 7.87 -10.60
CA ILE A 608 15.39 6.49 -10.97
C ILE A 608 16.33 5.49 -10.26
N LYS A 609 17.62 5.81 -10.10
CA LYS A 609 18.62 4.91 -9.50
C LYS A 609 18.20 4.34 -8.12
N PRO A 610 17.75 5.14 -7.13
CA PRO A 610 17.20 4.62 -5.87
C PRO A 610 15.98 3.71 -6.03
N LEU A 611 15.07 4.01 -6.97
CA LEU A 611 13.87 3.18 -7.21
C LEU A 611 14.19 1.81 -7.82
N LEU A 612 15.41 1.62 -8.31
CA LEU A 612 15.96 0.35 -8.76
C LEU A 612 16.82 -0.34 -7.68
N ASP A 613 16.90 0.19 -6.46
CA ASP A 613 17.22 -0.63 -5.30
C ASP A 613 16.01 -1.47 -4.93
N TYR A 614 16.19 -2.78 -4.92
CA TYR A 614 15.09 -3.72 -4.69
C TYR A 614 14.46 -3.55 -3.30
N ALA A 615 15.27 -3.34 -2.25
CA ALA A 615 14.76 -3.16 -0.89
C ALA A 615 14.03 -1.82 -0.72
N TYR A 616 14.59 -0.73 -1.26
CA TYR A 616 13.95 0.58 -1.25
C TYR A 616 12.65 0.59 -2.08
N ASN A 617 12.63 -0.07 -3.23
CA ASN A 617 11.42 -0.23 -4.04
C ASN A 617 10.30 -0.88 -3.20
N LEU A 618 10.56 -2.04 -2.60
CA LEU A 618 9.60 -2.73 -1.72
C LEU A 618 9.17 -1.87 -0.52
N GLN A 619 10.09 -1.12 0.10
CA GLN A 619 9.77 -0.21 1.19
C GLN A 619 8.81 0.92 0.76
N VAL A 620 9.04 1.55 -0.39
CA VAL A 620 8.12 2.58 -0.94
C VAL A 620 6.75 1.99 -1.22
N ARG A 621 6.68 0.78 -1.81
CA ARG A 621 5.41 0.06 -2.02
C ARG A 621 4.67 -0.21 -0.70
N GLN A 622 5.40 -0.64 0.32
CA GLN A 622 4.84 -0.87 1.66
C GLN A 622 4.28 0.42 2.27
N ILE A 623 5.02 1.53 2.22
CA ILE A 623 4.54 2.83 2.72
C ILE A 623 3.29 3.29 1.98
N TYR A 624 3.27 3.15 0.65
CA TYR A 624 2.08 3.44 -0.16
C TYR A 624 0.88 2.54 0.18
N TYR A 625 1.10 1.25 0.44
CA TYR A 625 0.04 0.35 0.93
C TYR A 625 -0.55 0.79 2.27
N PHE A 626 0.30 1.13 3.24
CA PHE A 626 -0.16 1.61 4.55
C PHE A 626 -0.96 2.91 4.39
N LYS A 627 -0.54 3.79 3.48
CA LYS A 627 -1.26 5.03 3.21
C LYS A 627 -2.59 4.79 2.51
N HIS A 628 -2.64 3.87 1.56
CA HIS A 628 -3.86 3.44 0.90
C HIS A 628 -4.88 2.93 1.93
N LEU A 629 -4.49 2.05 2.85
CA LEU A 629 -5.37 1.60 3.94
C LEU A 629 -5.91 2.77 4.80
N GLN A 630 -5.12 3.80 5.08
CA GLN A 630 -5.58 4.97 5.83
C GLN A 630 -6.62 5.81 5.06
N LEU A 631 -6.56 5.80 3.73
CA LEU A 631 -7.47 6.53 2.84
C LEU A 631 -8.77 5.77 2.54
N GLN A 632 -8.80 4.45 2.79
CA GLN A 632 -9.99 3.62 2.66
C GLN A 632 -11.07 4.03 3.67
N LYS A 633 -12.25 4.30 3.12
CA LYS A 633 -13.45 4.76 3.81
C LYS A 633 -14.63 4.40 2.92
N ASP A 634 -15.72 3.89 3.48
CA ASP A 634 -16.94 3.65 2.69
C ASP A 634 -17.55 4.99 2.23
N SER A 635 -17.09 5.48 1.07
CA SER A 635 -17.22 6.88 0.66
C SER A 635 -18.66 7.25 0.39
N ASP A 636 -19.38 6.35 -0.27
CA ASP A 636 -20.78 6.54 -0.62
C ASP A 636 -21.66 6.49 0.63
N VAL A 637 -21.32 5.63 1.59
CA VAL A 637 -21.99 5.53 2.89
C VAL A 637 -21.75 6.77 3.75
N LEU A 638 -20.52 7.27 3.82
CA LEU A 638 -20.20 8.49 4.59
C LEU A 638 -20.80 9.75 3.92
N ALA A 639 -20.81 9.83 2.59
CA ALA A 639 -21.46 10.89 1.85
C ALA A 639 -22.99 10.87 2.04
N ALA A 640 -23.62 9.69 1.96
CA ALA A 640 -25.05 9.54 2.24
C ALA A 640 -25.38 9.89 3.69
N LYS A 641 -24.59 9.43 4.66
CA LYS A 641 -24.73 9.79 6.08
C LYS A 641 -24.70 11.31 6.27
N ALA A 642 -23.65 11.98 5.80
CA ALA A 642 -23.49 13.42 5.98
C ALA A 642 -24.59 14.23 5.28
N THR A 643 -25.09 13.72 4.14
CA THR A 643 -26.24 14.28 3.42
C THR A 643 -27.53 14.19 4.24
N LEU A 644 -27.82 13.03 4.84
CA LEU A 644 -28.99 12.83 5.70
C LEU A 644 -28.90 13.64 6.99
N GLU A 645 -27.70 13.75 7.60
CA GLU A 645 -27.49 14.63 8.76
C GLU A 645 -27.72 16.12 8.46
N LEU A 646 -27.44 16.57 7.23
CA LEU A 646 -27.74 17.94 6.81
C LEU A 646 -29.24 18.15 6.57
N LEU A 647 -29.92 17.17 5.95
CA LEU A 647 -31.36 17.19 5.73
C LEU A 647 -32.17 17.17 7.04
N ALA A 648 -31.71 16.42 8.04
CA ALA A 648 -32.39 16.34 9.34
C ALA A 648 -32.31 17.66 10.15
N LYS A 649 -31.25 18.46 9.95
CA LYS A 649 -31.04 19.78 10.57
C LYS A 649 -31.85 20.92 9.90
N ALA A 650 -32.98 20.61 9.29
CA ALA A 650 -33.86 21.58 8.66
C ALA A 650 -34.84 22.15 9.70
N ASP A 651 -34.41 23.19 10.41
CA ASP A 651 -35.27 24.14 11.14
C ASP A 651 -36.01 25.07 10.16
#